data_AF-A0A841ARJ2-F1
#
_entry.id   AF-A0A841ARJ2-F1
#
_cell.length_a   1.000
_cell.length_b   1.000
_cell.length_c   1.000
_cell.angle_alpha   90.00
_cell.angle_beta   90.00
_cell.angle_gamma   90.00
#
_symmetry.space_group_name_H-M   'P 1'
#
loop_
_entity.id
_entity.type
_entity.pdbx_description
1 polymer ?
#
loop_
_entity_poly.entity_id
_entity_poly.type
_entity_poly.pdbx_seq_one_letter_code
_entity_poly.pdbx_strand_id
1 'polypeptide(L)'
;MGRDKLKKPKKQPKAGAVDLSAIVGEYDREGLWTLLLAAGASPTVRRRWSSIGFLVHAFARAHLSGSKPTAPETTFGKLLAAVDAANPGYSAYEDYLAPDPRLAVRVRIGDSTIRLFPGSSERPVADVDRALLLSSALDAKLVGIHGFGIADLLDVVLGYVDLVTERFAVVWPGGELPDGSTSLTAAELDVARKIFELGTPKQLVSNDRQKLALEWMTSEVSDFDFEPGHAQSPFGRFLRFRAAPDESPRWLPLAFLPEILSSAVGELAKTISKDSASNFAFAQASASATREYLWRFAHMLYGPPDLSKGPAVSPENVVQWVIPLGEQLTLAVQVLSGMDADRIGFREDFAVSMVARKAATGSGVTVKFPRGEVHLDRGVEVVPLLVVSTPDHIIVPQRGGLASVSLDDLRWMSTSADSEFDLLNFCRDVSSPAMTGSIGYEAIDYWETWRDNGKAFFTGAHTGAIMVIEPHASGEEWKRTAEWTSAEQALAVLGLPALRETIGVSHAREAPVAVYRWVDAEPDLDADDIPRDVSGRHFRPAPAGWSVHTGPIPVAISAGDATRNEREHRQLLHDMAGSIGFAVEAVLDEWTAAHDDSGIAGYVLDQVIREESAAETGAQWVSDVTIDDRGIVHATVNVHFERFAELGDGDSPAIRSEFATWMKELLVESGISQAKTERVFAAVLAAPPTMTLNVAETQTRRNNLGAAVEIDDAFVSTANRMIAERVKAAGVVPKLYEGDEAKTLDRDVLAAIALELLEERLSEYSSDKLVAFGMEQLQRTVDNSARKLENVRRSARELSLSWDPVDRAAQTHAQGHVLRRYNEIVVEAALRSAPSGDKIMDEPAWGGILAAAKAYLEATARSESIHYQVTPTAIKISDLFEITIQDVTLMGPAKGGRNPYQLNGAEYSEAIIREGFEDDWPESAVPASLHEAVDVEMLAAFGATSLDIYATLLSLAGIEYAPGDTEVKSMSVDQMLAWVLSNTTLGEEESGEARVTAALALLTSTGEGLRKDDWRPWLARTRLRRLLVQPLPTLSTGEVLVAPHFLLSSLKVFGGYLNQGQLPWSQPAPPVPLERALERFRDAKNTALEKDVVALLVTDGWSVVSNIKETKPKRLGLTSLSTEIDAVAGRAGDSVIHLLEAKDPANVFAIPQISRQLDDFYLDGKKNAYATQLQRKYDDLAPHADKVAAALGLPPRDATAPYRVEATFVTRVPVPAAFVGGPFPFLTAATLLDGLKAKEH
;
A
#
# COMPACT_ATOMS: atom_id res chain seq x y z
N MET A 1 -25.33 -10.02 39.67
CA MET A 1 -25.15 -11.32 40.35
C MET A 1 -24.02 -11.20 41.38
N GLY A 2 -24.09 -12.00 42.45
CA GLY A 2 -23.19 -12.13 43.62
C GLY A 2 -21.98 -11.21 43.78
N ARG A 3 -21.97 -10.38 44.83
CA ARG A 3 -20.74 -9.81 45.41
C ARG A 3 -19.96 -10.92 46.14
N ASP A 4 -19.03 -11.56 45.45
CA ASP A 4 -18.02 -12.38 46.12
C ASP A 4 -16.99 -11.48 46.80
N LYS A 5 -16.89 -11.63 48.12
CA LYS A 5 -15.88 -10.95 48.94
C LYS A 5 -14.50 -11.43 48.52
N LEU A 6 -13.68 -10.51 48.00
CA LEU A 6 -12.24 -10.69 47.83
C LEU A 6 -11.64 -11.33 49.09
N LYS A 7 -11.17 -12.57 48.96
CA LYS A 7 -10.39 -13.25 49.99
C LYS A 7 -9.12 -12.41 50.24
N LYS A 8 -8.89 -12.02 51.49
CA LYS A 8 -7.62 -11.43 51.93
C LYS A 8 -6.45 -12.31 51.45
N PRO A 9 -5.35 -11.71 50.95
CA PRO A 9 -4.19 -12.48 50.53
C PRO A 9 -3.67 -13.29 51.71
N LYS A 10 -3.47 -14.59 51.50
CA LYS A 10 -2.75 -15.45 52.45
C LYS A 10 -1.34 -14.86 52.60
N LYS A 11 -0.96 -14.44 53.81
CA LYS A 11 0.44 -14.17 54.16
C LYS A 11 1.26 -15.40 53.79
N GLN A 12 2.10 -15.29 52.76
CA GLN A 12 3.17 -16.26 52.52
C GLN A 12 4.12 -16.26 53.73
N PRO A 13 4.67 -17.43 54.10
CA PRO A 13 5.70 -17.49 55.13
C PRO A 13 6.93 -16.71 54.66
N LYS A 14 7.53 -15.89 55.55
CA LYS A 14 8.83 -15.25 55.32
C LYS A 14 9.88 -16.35 55.13
N ALA A 15 10.19 -16.70 53.89
CA ALA A 15 11.47 -17.31 53.55
C ALA A 15 12.57 -16.32 53.97
N GLY A 16 13.68 -16.83 54.52
CA GLY A 16 14.82 -15.97 54.89
C GLY A 16 15.21 -15.12 53.69
N ALA A 17 15.29 -13.79 53.87
CA ALA A 17 15.67 -12.88 52.80
C ALA A 17 17.05 -13.31 52.27
N VAL A 18 17.11 -13.68 51.00
CA VAL A 18 18.36 -13.99 50.32
C VAL A 18 19.17 -12.70 50.29
N ASP A 19 20.32 -12.68 50.95
CA ASP A 19 21.24 -11.54 50.91
C ASP A 19 22.03 -11.59 49.60
N LEU A 20 21.53 -10.90 48.58
CA LEU A 20 22.15 -10.85 47.27
C LEU A 20 23.56 -10.24 47.31
N SER A 21 23.82 -9.30 48.23
CA SER A 21 25.14 -8.68 48.39
C SER A 21 26.17 -9.69 48.88
N ALA A 22 25.76 -10.62 49.75
CA ALA A 22 26.61 -11.71 50.20
C ALA A 22 26.93 -12.70 49.06
N ILE A 23 25.96 -13.01 48.20
CA ILE A 23 26.13 -13.92 47.05
C ILE A 23 27.05 -13.30 45.99
N VAL A 24 26.83 -12.03 45.66
CA VAL A 24 27.68 -11.26 44.75
C VAL A 24 29.11 -11.15 45.32
N GLY A 25 29.23 -10.99 46.64
CA GLY A 25 30.49 -10.98 47.40
C GLY A 25 31.38 -12.22 47.29
N GLU A 26 30.85 -13.36 46.83
CA GLU A 26 31.61 -14.61 46.72
C GLU A 26 32.54 -14.69 45.50
N TYR A 27 32.26 -13.90 44.47
CA TYR A 27 32.94 -13.98 43.17
C TYR A 27 34.04 -12.93 43.01
N ASP A 28 34.98 -13.21 42.12
CA ASP A 28 35.97 -12.24 41.64
C ASP A 28 35.29 -10.97 41.09
N ARG A 29 35.79 -9.80 41.49
CA ARG A 29 35.22 -8.49 41.18
C ARG A 29 35.30 -8.15 39.70
N GLU A 30 36.38 -8.50 39.01
CA GLU A 30 36.54 -8.17 37.58
C GLU A 30 35.73 -9.12 36.69
N GLY A 31 35.80 -10.41 36.97
CA GLY A 31 35.04 -11.45 36.28
C GLY A 31 33.53 -11.28 36.44
N LEU A 32 33.05 -10.91 37.63
CA LEU A 32 31.62 -10.65 37.84
C LEU A 32 31.15 -9.40 37.09
N TRP A 33 31.93 -8.33 37.10
CA TRP A 33 31.58 -7.13 36.32
C TRP A 33 31.55 -7.42 34.82
N THR A 34 32.54 -8.16 34.33
CA THR A 34 32.61 -8.59 32.93
C THR A 34 31.40 -9.44 32.54
N LEU A 35 30.94 -10.33 33.44
CA LEU A 35 29.74 -11.13 33.23
C LEU A 35 28.47 -10.27 33.13
N LEU A 36 28.33 -9.25 34.00
CA LEU A 36 27.19 -8.34 33.97
C LEU A 36 27.20 -7.42 32.74
N LEU A 37 28.38 -6.97 32.30
CA LEU A 37 28.55 -6.24 31.03
C LEU A 37 28.11 -7.07 29.83
N ALA A 38 28.54 -8.35 29.75
CA ALA A 38 28.12 -9.26 28.70
C ALA A 38 26.60 -9.50 28.75
N ALA A 39 26.03 -9.71 29.95
CA ALA A 39 24.59 -9.92 30.15
C ALA A 39 23.75 -8.73 29.66
N GLY A 40 24.15 -7.50 29.98
CA GLY A 40 23.44 -6.30 29.55
C GLY A 40 23.70 -5.90 28.09
N ALA A 41 24.46 -6.66 27.32
CA ALA A 41 24.65 -6.46 25.89
C ALA A 41 24.16 -7.66 25.04
N SER A 42 23.70 -8.73 25.67
CA SER A 42 23.38 -9.99 24.98
C SER A 42 21.92 -10.06 24.52
N PRO A 43 21.65 -10.42 23.25
CA PRO A 43 20.29 -10.56 22.73
C PRO A 43 19.50 -11.70 23.40
N THR A 44 20.17 -12.75 23.87
CA THR A 44 19.53 -13.88 24.59
C THR A 44 19.11 -13.49 26.00
N VAL A 45 19.69 -12.44 26.58
CA VAL A 45 19.43 -12.03 27.97
C VAL A 45 18.39 -10.91 28.05
N ARG A 46 17.93 -10.35 26.93
CA ARG A 46 17.13 -9.11 26.88
C ARG A 46 15.88 -9.08 27.75
N ARG A 47 15.20 -10.22 27.95
CA ARG A 47 14.04 -10.31 28.87
C ARG A 47 14.41 -10.10 30.35
N ARG A 48 15.67 -10.32 30.72
CA ARG A 48 16.16 -10.29 32.11
C ARG A 48 16.97 -9.04 32.45
N TRP A 49 16.98 -8.00 31.60
CA TRP A 49 17.79 -6.79 31.85
C TRP A 49 17.43 -6.07 33.15
N SER A 50 16.15 -6.06 33.56
CA SER A 50 15.73 -5.58 34.88
C SER A 50 16.42 -6.34 36.03
N SER A 51 16.50 -7.67 35.95
CA SER A 51 17.30 -8.48 36.90
C SER A 51 18.80 -8.14 36.85
N ILE A 52 19.35 -7.85 35.67
CA ILE A 52 20.75 -7.41 35.53
C ILE A 52 21.00 -6.08 36.22
N GLY A 53 20.07 -5.13 36.14
CA GLY A 53 20.18 -3.83 36.82
C GLY A 53 20.27 -4.00 38.33
N PHE A 54 19.46 -4.90 38.89
CA PHE A 54 19.53 -5.23 40.31
C PHE A 54 20.87 -5.85 40.73
N LEU A 55 21.43 -6.73 39.89
CA LEU A 55 22.75 -7.30 40.11
C LEU A 55 23.87 -6.26 40.01
N VAL A 56 23.78 -5.30 39.08
CA VAL A 56 24.72 -4.18 38.94
C VAL A 56 24.70 -3.30 40.19
N HIS A 57 23.52 -2.98 40.71
CA HIS A 57 23.36 -2.22 41.93
C HIS A 57 23.90 -2.96 43.16
N ALA A 58 23.58 -4.25 43.30
CA ALA A 58 24.12 -5.09 44.37
C ALA A 58 25.65 -5.21 44.29
N PHE A 59 26.20 -5.34 43.08
CA PHE A 59 27.64 -5.36 42.83
C PHE A 59 28.31 -4.05 43.28
N ALA A 60 27.74 -2.90 42.94
CA ALA A 60 28.29 -1.60 43.28
C ALA A 60 28.41 -1.40 44.80
N ARG A 61 27.44 -1.92 45.58
CA ARG A 61 27.38 -1.76 47.05
C ARG A 61 28.03 -2.90 47.85
N ALA A 62 28.44 -3.99 47.21
CA ALA A 62 28.99 -5.15 47.90
C ALA A 62 30.47 -4.96 48.29
N HIS A 63 30.86 -5.48 49.46
CA HIS A 63 32.27 -5.67 49.83
C HIS A 63 32.81 -6.95 49.20
N LEU A 64 33.27 -6.84 47.96
CA LEU A 64 33.79 -7.95 47.16
C LEU A 64 35.18 -8.38 47.66
N SER A 65 35.24 -9.50 48.40
CA SER A 65 36.49 -10.13 48.87
C SER A 65 36.62 -11.60 48.42
N GLY A 66 35.62 -12.08 47.67
CA GLY A 66 35.58 -13.42 47.12
C GLY A 66 36.62 -13.66 46.02
N SER A 67 36.92 -14.94 45.78
CA SER A 67 37.88 -15.40 44.76
C SER A 67 37.28 -16.48 43.85
N LYS A 68 35.96 -16.73 43.93
CA LYS A 68 35.33 -17.73 43.07
C LYS A 68 35.37 -17.25 41.61
N PRO A 69 35.79 -18.11 40.67
CA PRO A 69 35.79 -17.76 39.25
C PRO A 69 34.35 -17.62 38.73
N THR A 70 34.15 -16.72 37.77
CA THR A 70 32.88 -16.52 37.08
C THR A 70 32.85 -17.27 35.77
N ALA A 71 31.92 -18.21 35.61
CA ALA A 71 31.72 -18.97 34.38
C ALA A 71 30.30 -18.70 33.83
N PRO A 72 30.12 -18.29 32.56
CA PRO A 72 28.82 -17.93 31.99
C PRO A 72 27.74 -19.00 32.20
N GLU A 73 28.08 -20.26 31.93
CA GLU A 73 27.12 -21.39 31.96
C GLU A 73 26.60 -21.74 33.37
N THR A 74 27.37 -21.46 34.43
CA THR A 74 27.06 -21.93 35.79
C THR A 74 26.87 -20.82 36.80
N THR A 75 27.53 -19.68 36.63
CA THR A 75 27.41 -18.52 37.51
C THR A 75 26.15 -17.72 37.19
N PHE A 76 25.86 -17.51 35.90
CA PHE A 76 24.79 -16.62 35.46
C PHE A 76 23.40 -17.10 35.90
N GLY A 77 23.05 -18.37 35.63
CA GLY A 77 21.78 -18.94 36.06
C GLY A 77 21.58 -18.95 37.58
N LYS A 78 22.67 -19.07 38.37
CA LYS A 78 22.61 -18.98 39.84
C LYS A 78 22.32 -17.57 40.31
N LEU A 79 22.89 -16.55 39.66
CA LEU A 79 22.64 -15.15 39.99
C LEU A 79 21.20 -14.75 39.67
N LEU A 80 20.67 -15.14 38.51
CA LEU A 80 19.26 -14.89 38.16
C LEU A 80 18.29 -15.57 39.14
N ALA A 81 18.53 -16.84 39.49
CA ALA A 81 17.72 -17.54 40.49
C ALA A 81 17.80 -16.87 41.88
N ALA A 82 18.95 -16.26 42.23
CA ALA A 82 19.09 -15.51 43.47
C ALA A 82 18.31 -14.18 43.44
N VAL A 83 18.24 -13.50 42.29
CA VAL A 83 17.37 -12.32 42.10
C VAL A 83 15.90 -12.69 42.29
N ASP A 84 15.45 -13.76 41.62
CA ASP A 84 14.07 -14.25 41.69
C ASP A 84 13.67 -14.59 43.14
N ALA A 85 14.59 -15.18 43.91
CA ALA A 85 14.38 -15.51 45.31
C ALA A 85 14.44 -14.29 46.24
N ALA A 86 15.32 -13.32 45.97
CA ALA A 86 15.49 -12.11 46.78
C ALA A 86 14.32 -11.14 46.61
N ASN A 87 13.79 -10.99 45.39
CA ASN A 87 12.66 -10.12 45.11
C ASN A 87 11.71 -10.70 44.03
N PRO A 88 10.74 -11.55 44.42
CA PRO A 88 9.80 -12.19 43.49
C PRO A 88 8.91 -11.22 42.69
N GLY A 89 8.79 -9.96 43.11
CA GLY A 89 7.98 -8.94 42.42
C GLY A 89 8.64 -8.38 41.15
N TYR A 90 9.92 -8.65 40.92
CA TYR A 90 10.65 -8.07 39.78
C TYR A 90 10.26 -8.66 38.42
N SER A 91 9.68 -9.86 38.40
CA SER A 91 9.18 -10.45 37.15
C SER A 91 8.10 -9.59 36.48
N ALA A 92 7.44 -8.69 37.23
CA ALA A 92 6.48 -7.74 36.67
C ALA A 92 7.16 -6.65 35.81
N TYR A 93 8.46 -6.39 35.99
CA TYR A 93 9.26 -5.47 35.17
C TYR A 93 10.02 -6.20 34.05
N GLU A 94 9.72 -7.48 33.82
CA GLU A 94 10.29 -8.34 32.77
C GLU A 94 9.21 -8.86 31.79
N ASP A 95 8.04 -8.22 31.82
CA ASP A 95 6.92 -8.41 30.88
C ASP A 95 7.32 -7.93 29.47
N TYR A 96 7.91 -6.74 29.40
CA TYR A 96 8.41 -6.14 28.17
C TYR A 96 9.59 -6.93 27.58
N LEU A 97 9.49 -7.24 26.28
CA LEU A 97 10.58 -7.82 25.52
C LEU A 97 11.17 -6.75 24.59
N ALA A 98 12.32 -6.21 24.98
CA ALA A 98 13.04 -5.25 24.17
C ALA A 98 13.30 -5.75 22.73
N PRO A 99 13.35 -4.85 21.73
CA PRO A 99 13.71 -5.18 20.35
C PRO A 99 15.03 -5.94 20.24
N ASP A 100 15.19 -6.67 19.13
CA ASP A 100 16.41 -7.44 18.90
C ASP A 100 17.61 -6.51 18.57
N PRO A 101 18.66 -6.45 19.42
CA PRO A 101 19.82 -5.59 19.16
C PRO A 101 20.65 -6.06 17.95
N ARG A 102 20.42 -7.29 17.47
CA ARG A 102 21.08 -7.81 16.26
C ARG A 102 20.62 -7.09 14.99
N LEU A 103 19.39 -6.56 14.98
CA LEU A 103 18.93 -5.66 13.92
C LEU A 103 19.79 -4.39 13.98
N ALA A 104 20.52 -4.12 12.90
CA ALA A 104 21.43 -2.97 12.83
C ALA A 104 20.62 -1.70 12.59
N VAL A 105 20.16 -1.06 13.66
CA VAL A 105 19.50 0.26 13.61
C VAL A 105 20.57 1.33 13.71
N ARG A 106 20.74 2.14 12.65
CA ARG A 106 21.62 3.32 12.68
C ARG A 106 20.83 4.61 12.52
N VAL A 107 21.24 5.62 13.29
CA VAL A 107 20.73 7.00 13.20
C VAL A 107 21.89 7.96 13.03
N ARG A 108 21.66 9.14 12.47
CA ARG A 108 22.73 10.12 12.25
C ARG A 108 22.87 11.14 13.36
N ILE A 109 24.11 11.43 13.74
CA ILE A 109 24.48 12.50 14.66
C ILE A 109 25.59 13.31 13.98
N GLY A 110 25.31 14.57 13.63
CA GLY A 110 26.17 15.34 12.75
C GLY A 110 26.40 14.62 11.41
N ASP A 111 27.67 14.41 11.05
CA ASP A 111 28.08 13.74 9.82
C ASP A 111 28.28 12.21 9.98
N SER A 112 28.08 11.67 11.18
CA SER A 112 28.31 10.25 11.50
C SER A 112 27.01 9.48 11.66
N THR A 113 27.00 8.20 11.25
CA THR A 113 25.92 7.28 11.63
C THR A 113 26.34 6.45 12.82
N ILE A 114 25.45 6.31 13.79
CA ILE A 114 25.66 5.62 15.06
C ILE A 114 24.70 4.45 15.14
N ARG A 115 25.21 3.25 15.44
CA ARG A 115 24.39 2.09 15.77
C ARG A 115 23.79 2.22 17.17
N LEU A 116 22.47 2.17 17.23
CA LEU A 116 21.74 2.20 18.48
C LEU A 116 21.70 0.82 19.16
N PHE A 117 21.48 0.85 20.47
CA PHE A 117 21.10 -0.31 21.26
C PHE A 117 19.69 -0.06 21.81
N PRO A 118 18.79 -1.07 21.82
CA PRO A 118 17.39 -0.84 22.16
C PRO A 118 17.19 -0.51 23.65
N GLY A 119 17.91 -1.22 24.54
CA GLY A 119 17.71 -1.09 25.98
C GLY A 119 16.30 -1.49 26.41
N SER A 120 15.88 -0.99 27.57
CA SER A 120 14.51 -1.11 28.07
C SER A 120 13.63 0.08 27.67
N SER A 121 14.16 1.06 26.92
CA SER A 121 13.37 2.13 26.31
C SER A 121 12.48 1.55 25.20
N GLU A 122 11.21 1.95 25.19
CA GLU A 122 10.28 1.54 24.16
C GLU A 122 10.59 2.17 22.80
N ARG A 123 11.08 3.42 22.79
CA ARG A 123 11.26 4.24 21.58
C ARG A 123 12.61 4.95 21.53
N PRO A 124 13.73 4.20 21.51
CA PRO A 124 15.08 4.77 21.52
C PRO A 124 15.39 5.65 20.29
N VAL A 125 14.76 5.39 19.14
CA VAL A 125 14.92 6.23 17.93
C VAL A 125 14.28 7.61 18.16
N ALA A 126 13.02 7.63 18.64
CA ALA A 126 12.33 8.86 18.98
C ALA A 126 13.04 9.67 20.07
N ASP A 127 13.60 9.01 21.09
CA ASP A 127 14.36 9.68 22.15
C ASP A 127 15.57 10.46 21.60
N VAL A 128 16.28 9.91 20.62
CA VAL A 128 17.42 10.59 19.96
C VAL A 128 16.94 11.79 19.16
N ASP A 129 15.87 11.63 18.36
CA ASP A 129 15.35 12.72 17.54
C ASP A 129 14.77 13.87 18.39
N ARG A 130 14.12 13.54 19.51
CA ARG A 130 13.69 14.51 20.52
C ARG A 130 14.87 15.27 21.12
N ALA A 131 15.95 14.57 21.48
CA ALA A 131 17.17 15.18 22.00
C ALA A 131 17.81 16.13 20.98
N LEU A 132 17.83 15.77 19.69
CA LEU A 132 18.32 16.63 18.61
C LEU A 132 17.46 17.89 18.45
N LEU A 133 16.12 17.76 18.47
CA LEU A 133 15.21 18.91 18.44
C LEU A 133 15.49 19.87 19.61
N LEU A 134 15.63 19.35 20.83
CA LEU A 134 15.96 20.13 22.02
C LEU A 134 17.34 20.80 21.90
N SER A 135 18.34 20.09 21.37
CA SER A 135 19.69 20.64 21.21
C SER A 135 19.68 21.89 20.34
N SER A 136 18.90 21.88 19.25
CA SER A 136 18.76 23.02 18.34
C SER A 136 18.16 24.26 19.03
N ALA A 137 17.29 24.05 20.03
CA ALA A 137 16.58 25.11 20.74
C ALA A 137 17.30 25.57 22.01
N LEU A 138 18.02 24.69 22.71
CA LEU A 138 18.46 24.89 24.10
C LEU A 138 19.98 24.96 24.27
N ASP A 139 20.78 24.40 23.37
CA ASP A 139 22.22 24.23 23.59
C ASP A 139 22.96 25.54 23.79
N ALA A 140 22.58 26.60 23.07
CA ALA A 140 23.18 27.92 23.26
C ALA A 140 23.09 28.40 24.73
N LYS A 141 22.00 28.07 25.43
CA LYS A 141 21.80 28.40 26.84
C LYS A 141 22.48 27.39 27.76
N LEU A 142 22.35 26.09 27.47
CA LEU A 142 22.93 25.02 28.29
C LEU A 142 24.45 25.09 28.33
N VAL A 143 25.10 25.32 27.18
CA VAL A 143 26.56 25.52 27.10
C VAL A 143 27.00 26.70 27.96
N GLY A 144 26.21 27.77 28.01
CA GLY A 144 26.50 28.94 28.85
C GLY A 144 26.42 28.67 30.36
N ILE A 145 25.67 27.66 30.80
CA ILE A 145 25.46 27.32 32.22
C ILE A 145 26.37 26.18 32.66
N HIS A 146 26.39 25.08 31.89
CA HIS A 146 27.05 23.83 32.23
C HIS A 146 28.41 23.67 31.55
N GLY A 147 28.72 24.49 30.55
CA GLY A 147 29.94 24.35 29.72
C GLY A 147 29.79 23.35 28.58
N PHE A 148 28.66 22.64 28.49
CA PHE A 148 28.31 21.67 27.45
C PHE A 148 26.79 21.72 27.17
N GLY A 149 26.37 21.22 26.01
CA GLY A 149 24.96 21.12 25.58
C GLY A 149 24.46 19.68 25.47
N ILE A 150 23.23 19.51 24.97
CA ILE A 150 22.64 18.20 24.68
C ILE A 150 23.39 17.51 23.54
N ALA A 151 23.84 18.25 22.52
CA ALA A 151 24.64 17.67 21.43
C ALA A 151 25.94 17.02 21.94
N ASP A 152 26.66 17.69 22.85
CA ASP A 152 27.87 17.14 23.48
C ASP A 152 27.57 15.86 24.28
N LEU A 153 26.38 15.77 24.90
CA LEU A 153 25.93 14.59 25.64
C LEU A 153 25.60 13.42 24.70
N LEU A 154 24.92 13.70 23.58
CA LEU A 154 24.62 12.70 22.55
C LEU A 154 25.91 12.07 21.99
N ASP A 155 26.91 12.89 21.64
CA ASP A 155 28.21 12.42 21.14
C ASP A 155 28.88 11.42 22.10
N VAL A 156 28.85 11.72 23.41
CA VAL A 156 29.49 10.89 24.44
C VAL A 156 28.72 9.58 24.64
N VAL A 157 27.40 9.67 24.83
CA VAL A 157 26.57 8.49 25.16
C VAL A 157 26.48 7.57 23.96
N LEU A 158 26.05 8.11 22.82
CA LEU A 158 25.80 7.31 21.61
C LEU A 158 27.11 6.84 21.00
N GLY A 159 28.20 7.62 21.09
CA GLY A 159 29.52 7.16 20.69
C GLY A 159 30.02 5.96 21.52
N TYR A 160 29.70 5.89 22.81
CA TYR A 160 29.98 4.70 23.61
C TYR A 160 29.10 3.52 23.22
N VAL A 161 27.79 3.77 23.02
CA VAL A 161 26.82 2.75 22.59
C VAL A 161 27.27 2.12 21.26
N ASP A 162 27.61 2.92 20.26
CA ASP A 162 28.07 2.48 18.94
C ASP A 162 29.31 1.58 19.06
N LEU A 163 30.36 2.10 19.72
CA LEU A 163 31.63 1.41 19.91
C LEU A 163 31.47 0.03 20.57
N VAL A 164 30.63 -0.06 21.59
CA VAL A 164 30.43 -1.29 22.34
C VAL A 164 29.52 -2.24 21.56
N THR A 165 28.46 -1.74 20.95
CA THR A 165 27.51 -2.52 20.16
C THR A 165 28.20 -3.17 18.95
N GLU A 166 29.05 -2.44 18.23
CA GLU A 166 29.81 -2.98 17.10
C GLU A 166 30.74 -4.14 17.51
N ARG A 167 31.34 -4.07 18.70
CA ARG A 167 32.21 -5.12 19.22
C ARG A 167 31.43 -6.37 19.65
N PHE A 168 30.22 -6.20 20.19
CA PHE A 168 29.37 -7.34 20.54
C PHE A 168 28.69 -7.96 19.33
N ALA A 169 28.36 -7.16 18.31
CA ALA A 169 27.64 -7.62 17.13
C ALA A 169 28.33 -8.77 16.39
N VAL A 170 29.67 -8.81 16.40
CA VAL A 170 30.45 -9.87 15.74
C VAL A 170 30.47 -11.20 16.48
N VAL A 171 30.06 -11.24 17.76
CA VAL A 171 30.03 -12.46 18.60
C VAL A 171 28.63 -12.91 18.99
N TRP A 172 27.60 -12.13 18.66
CA TRP A 172 26.22 -12.53 18.95
C TRP A 172 25.81 -13.79 18.19
N PRO A 173 24.94 -14.63 18.78
CA PRO A 173 24.44 -15.82 18.12
C PRO A 173 23.58 -15.46 16.88
N GLY A 174 23.84 -16.15 15.77
CA GLY A 174 23.00 -16.09 14.57
C GLY A 174 21.74 -16.98 14.69
N GLY A 175 20.82 -16.85 13.73
CA GLY A 175 19.57 -17.64 13.68
C GLY A 175 18.45 -17.13 14.59
N GLU A 176 17.36 -17.88 14.69
CA GLU A 176 16.25 -17.56 15.61
C GLU A 176 16.68 -17.76 17.07
N LEU A 177 16.32 -16.81 17.93
CA LEU A 177 16.58 -16.91 19.36
C LEU A 177 15.49 -17.79 19.99
N PRO A 178 15.85 -18.84 20.75
CA PRO A 178 14.85 -19.66 21.43
C PRO A 178 14.12 -18.85 22.50
N ASP A 179 12.79 -18.91 22.51
CA ASP A 179 11.96 -18.24 23.50
C ASP A 179 12.36 -18.61 24.93
N GLY A 180 12.67 -17.59 25.74
CA GLY A 180 13.04 -17.75 27.15
C GLY A 180 14.44 -18.30 27.41
N SER A 181 15.28 -18.48 26.39
CA SER A 181 16.72 -18.75 26.60
C SER A 181 17.36 -17.60 27.38
N THR A 182 18.28 -17.89 28.30
CA THR A 182 19.05 -16.91 29.10
C THR A 182 20.52 -17.33 29.19
N SER A 183 21.09 -17.76 28.05
CA SER A 183 22.47 -18.25 27.97
C SER A 183 23.44 -17.17 27.49
N LEU A 184 24.63 -17.11 28.07
CA LEU A 184 25.75 -16.28 27.63
C LEU A 184 26.89 -17.15 27.08
N THR A 185 27.50 -16.71 26.00
CA THR A 185 28.64 -17.39 25.38
C THR A 185 29.98 -16.93 25.98
N ALA A 186 31.01 -17.77 25.85
CA ALA A 186 32.38 -17.38 26.22
C ALA A 186 32.91 -16.22 25.36
N ALA A 187 32.50 -16.15 24.09
CA ALA A 187 32.91 -15.09 23.17
C ALA A 187 32.34 -13.72 23.59
N GLU A 188 31.09 -13.66 24.03
CA GLU A 188 30.49 -12.44 24.61
C GLU A 188 31.25 -12.00 25.87
N LEU A 189 31.65 -12.94 26.74
CA LEU A 189 32.43 -12.63 27.94
C LEU A 189 33.82 -12.08 27.60
N ASP A 190 34.49 -12.64 26.58
CA ASP A 190 35.80 -12.17 26.14
C ASP A 190 35.74 -10.76 25.54
N VAL A 191 34.67 -10.43 24.79
CA VAL A 191 34.41 -9.08 24.30
C VAL A 191 34.17 -8.11 25.44
N ALA A 192 33.33 -8.48 26.42
CA ALA A 192 33.08 -7.67 27.61
C ALA A 192 34.37 -7.37 28.38
N ARG A 193 35.30 -8.33 28.49
CA ARG A 193 36.60 -8.13 29.16
C ARG A 193 37.42 -7.07 28.45
N LYS A 194 37.51 -7.15 27.12
CA LYS A 194 38.23 -6.16 26.30
C LYS A 194 37.63 -4.76 26.40
N ILE A 195 36.31 -4.65 26.56
CA ILE A 195 35.62 -3.36 26.78
C ILE A 195 35.94 -2.81 28.16
N PHE A 196 35.92 -3.66 29.19
CA PHE A 196 36.31 -3.26 30.55
C PHE A 196 37.76 -2.74 30.60
N GLU A 197 38.70 -3.44 29.97
CA GLU A 197 40.12 -3.06 29.88
C GLU A 197 40.36 -1.77 29.08
N LEU A 198 39.43 -1.39 28.19
CA LEU A 198 39.54 -0.18 27.36
C LEU A 198 39.41 1.12 28.19
N GLY A 199 38.74 1.07 29.34
CA GLY A 199 38.51 2.23 30.20
C GLY A 199 37.64 3.30 29.54
N THR A 200 38.05 4.58 29.60
CA THR A 200 37.37 5.69 28.88
C THR A 200 38.06 5.91 27.53
N PRO A 201 37.40 5.60 26.39
CA PRO A 201 37.98 5.81 25.07
C PRO A 201 38.28 7.29 24.81
N LYS A 202 39.47 7.59 24.27
CA LYS A 202 39.93 8.98 24.05
C LYS A 202 39.04 9.74 23.06
N GLN A 203 38.49 9.06 22.06
CA GLN A 203 37.62 9.71 21.08
C GLN A 203 36.31 10.25 21.66
N LEU A 204 35.81 9.68 22.77
CA LEU A 204 34.57 10.13 23.41
C LEU A 204 34.76 11.39 24.26
N VAL A 205 36.00 11.79 24.51
CA VAL A 205 36.36 12.95 25.34
C VAL A 205 37.39 13.81 24.62
N SER A 206 37.18 13.96 23.31
CA SER A 206 38.10 14.62 22.39
C SER A 206 38.24 16.13 22.70
N ASN A 207 37.21 16.74 23.27
CA ASN A 207 37.17 18.14 23.66
C ASN A 207 36.72 18.31 25.13
N ASP A 208 36.86 19.52 25.67
CA ASP A 208 36.55 19.81 27.08
C ASP A 208 35.05 19.78 27.39
N ARG A 209 34.17 20.04 26.41
CA ARG A 209 32.71 19.96 26.61
C ARG A 209 32.28 18.51 26.81
N GLN A 210 32.75 17.61 25.96
CA GLN A 210 32.50 16.16 26.08
C GLN A 210 33.04 15.60 27.41
N LYS A 211 34.20 16.07 27.88
CA LYS A 211 34.72 15.71 29.22
C LYS A 211 33.78 16.16 30.34
N LEU A 212 33.29 17.39 30.28
CA LEU A 212 32.36 17.93 31.28
C LEU A 212 31.02 17.18 31.26
N ALA A 213 30.48 16.90 30.07
CA ALA A 213 29.27 16.10 29.91
C ALA A 213 29.43 14.70 30.54
N LEU A 214 30.53 14.01 30.23
CA LEU A 214 30.80 12.68 30.77
C LEU A 214 31.01 12.69 32.29
N GLU A 215 31.69 13.69 32.85
CA GLU A 215 31.85 13.81 34.31
C GLU A 215 30.51 14.11 34.99
N TRP A 216 29.66 14.94 34.39
CA TRP A 216 28.31 15.23 34.88
C TRP A 216 27.41 13.98 34.94
N MET A 217 27.61 13.05 34.00
CA MET A 217 26.94 11.74 33.97
C MET A 217 27.66 10.65 34.79
N THR A 218 28.63 11.01 35.63
CA THR A 218 29.34 10.08 36.53
C THR A 218 28.83 10.22 37.96
N SER A 219 28.42 9.11 38.58
CA SER A 219 28.04 9.08 40.00
C SER A 219 29.17 8.57 40.90
N GLU A 220 29.19 8.99 42.16
CA GLU A 220 29.91 8.27 43.20
C GLU A 220 29.03 7.11 43.71
N VAL A 221 29.63 6.01 44.14
CA VAL A 221 28.87 4.83 44.59
C VAL A 221 27.90 5.12 45.74
N SER A 222 28.15 6.16 46.54
CA SER A 222 27.24 6.61 47.60
C SER A 222 25.92 7.15 47.07
N ASP A 223 25.94 7.73 45.88
CA ASP A 223 24.80 8.36 45.20
C ASP A 223 24.29 7.50 44.04
N PHE A 224 24.82 6.28 43.90
CA PHE A 224 24.41 5.30 42.90
C PHE A 224 23.26 4.45 43.45
N ASP A 225 22.05 4.67 42.95
CA ASP A 225 20.84 3.96 43.34
C ASP A 225 20.18 3.27 42.13
N PHE A 226 19.30 2.31 42.41
CA PHE A 226 18.56 1.58 41.39
C PHE A 226 17.08 1.49 41.74
N GLU A 227 16.25 2.15 40.95
CA GLU A 227 14.80 2.15 41.09
C GLU A 227 14.16 1.55 39.83
N PRO A 228 13.85 0.23 39.81
CA PRO A 228 13.33 -0.46 38.61
C PRO A 228 11.99 0.10 38.10
N GLY A 229 11.21 0.75 38.98
CA GLY A 229 9.93 1.37 38.63
C GLY A 229 10.03 2.87 38.33
N HIS A 230 11.24 3.41 38.18
CA HIS A 230 11.41 4.81 37.86
C HIS A 230 10.84 5.11 36.47
N ALA A 231 10.10 6.22 36.34
CA ALA A 231 9.34 6.52 35.12
C ALA A 231 10.20 6.79 33.87
N GLN A 232 11.46 7.20 34.05
CA GLN A 232 12.40 7.50 32.95
C GLN A 232 13.56 6.50 32.90
N SER A 233 14.47 6.55 33.87
CA SER A 233 15.64 5.66 33.95
C SER A 233 15.80 5.05 35.34
N PRO A 234 16.06 3.73 35.44
CA PRO A 234 16.26 3.08 36.72
C PRO A 234 17.57 3.47 37.42
N PHE A 235 18.51 4.09 36.70
CA PHE A 235 19.79 4.62 37.24
C PHE A 235 19.88 6.15 37.16
N GLY A 236 18.77 6.84 36.87
CA GLY A 236 18.76 8.28 36.62
C GLY A 236 19.65 8.66 35.42
N ARG A 237 20.38 9.78 35.53
CA ARG A 237 21.26 10.30 34.46
C ARG A 237 22.65 9.65 34.37
N PHE A 238 22.96 8.66 35.21
CA PHE A 238 24.34 8.23 35.41
C PHE A 238 24.75 7.10 34.45
N LEU A 239 25.68 7.36 33.53
CA LEU A 239 26.23 6.35 32.60
C LEU A 239 27.27 5.44 33.24
N ARG A 240 27.92 5.92 34.30
CA ARG A 240 29.02 5.25 34.97
C ARG A 240 29.09 5.65 36.43
N PHE A 241 29.70 4.80 37.24
CA PHE A 241 29.91 5.08 38.66
C PHE A 241 31.37 4.90 39.09
N ARG A 242 31.78 5.65 40.11
CA ARG A 242 33.08 5.59 40.74
C ARG A 242 32.95 4.90 42.09
N ALA A 243 33.65 3.78 42.27
CA ALA A 243 33.57 2.98 43.50
C ALA A 243 34.44 3.55 44.64
N ALA A 244 35.50 4.28 44.31
CA ALA A 244 36.31 5.07 45.24
C ALA A 244 36.95 6.26 44.49
N PRO A 245 37.28 7.39 45.15
CA PRO A 245 37.79 8.59 44.49
C PRO A 245 39.01 8.38 43.56
N ASP A 246 39.87 7.41 43.90
CA ASP A 246 41.08 7.08 43.14
C ASP A 246 40.87 5.92 42.12
N GLU A 247 39.68 5.30 42.08
CA GLU A 247 39.35 4.23 41.12
C GLU A 247 38.81 4.80 39.81
N SER A 248 39.13 4.16 38.68
CA SER A 248 38.56 4.53 37.39
C SER A 248 37.04 4.26 37.36
N PRO A 249 36.21 5.18 36.82
CA PRO A 249 34.77 4.95 36.70
C PRO A 249 34.44 3.73 35.84
N ARG A 250 33.36 3.03 36.21
CA ARG A 250 32.86 1.82 35.52
C ARG A 250 31.59 2.15 34.74
N TRP A 251 31.61 1.92 33.44
CA TRP A 251 30.48 2.07 32.53
C TRP A 251 29.36 1.08 32.81
N LEU A 252 28.12 1.53 32.88
CA LEU A 252 26.98 0.64 33.00
C LEU A 252 26.78 -0.22 31.73
N PRO A 253 26.14 -1.40 31.84
CA PRO A 253 25.82 -2.23 30.69
C PRO A 253 24.93 -1.51 29.67
N LEU A 254 25.04 -1.89 28.39
CA LEU A 254 24.33 -1.26 27.25
C LEU A 254 22.82 -1.17 27.45
N ALA A 255 22.21 -2.18 28.09
CA ALA A 255 20.79 -2.28 28.34
C ALA A 255 20.13 -1.08 29.03
N PHE A 256 20.90 -0.25 29.74
CA PHE A 256 20.35 0.88 30.51
C PHE A 256 20.64 2.25 29.87
N LEU A 257 21.55 2.29 28.89
CA LEU A 257 22.04 3.56 28.36
C LEU A 257 20.96 4.36 27.60
N PRO A 258 20.03 3.75 26.84
CA PRO A 258 18.95 4.49 26.19
C PRO A 258 18.05 5.24 27.18
N GLU A 259 17.60 4.59 28.26
CA GLU A 259 16.80 5.28 29.28
C GLU A 259 17.58 6.39 30.00
N ILE A 260 18.86 6.13 30.31
CA ILE A 260 19.76 7.10 30.95
C ILE A 260 19.90 8.35 30.09
N LEU A 261 20.03 8.21 28.77
CA LEU A 261 20.09 9.32 27.83
C LEU A 261 18.84 10.21 27.94
N SER A 262 17.65 9.61 27.84
CA SER A 262 16.38 10.33 27.93
C SER A 262 16.24 11.07 29.27
N SER A 263 16.53 10.39 30.38
CA SER A 263 16.51 10.98 31.72
C SER A 263 17.50 12.14 31.88
N ALA A 264 18.69 12.02 31.29
CA ALA A 264 19.73 13.04 31.37
C ALA A 264 19.37 14.31 30.59
N VAL A 265 18.79 14.14 29.40
CA VAL A 265 18.27 15.25 28.58
C VAL A 265 17.16 15.99 29.32
N GLY A 266 16.22 15.24 29.93
CA GLY A 266 15.17 15.81 30.76
C GLY A 266 15.71 16.64 31.93
N GLU A 267 16.70 16.10 32.65
CA GLU A 267 17.32 16.80 33.77
C GLU A 267 18.03 18.09 33.31
N LEU A 268 18.75 18.08 32.18
CA LEU A 268 19.38 19.28 31.62
C LEU A 268 18.35 20.35 31.28
N ALA A 269 17.29 19.99 30.54
CA ALA A 269 16.23 20.92 30.17
C ALA A 269 15.54 21.53 31.40
N LYS A 270 15.33 20.73 32.45
CA LYS A 270 14.72 21.17 33.72
C LYS A 270 15.52 22.28 34.40
N THR A 271 16.86 22.30 34.26
CA THR A 271 17.72 23.34 34.87
C THR A 271 17.42 24.74 34.34
N ILE A 272 16.90 24.85 33.12
CA ILE A 272 16.54 26.12 32.46
C ILE A 272 15.03 26.30 32.30
N SER A 273 14.21 25.40 32.87
CA SER A 273 12.74 25.40 32.78
C SER A 273 12.05 26.72 33.19
N LYS A 274 12.71 27.56 33.99
CA LYS A 274 12.18 28.87 34.43
C LYS A 274 12.57 30.04 33.51
N ASP A 275 13.44 29.81 32.54
CA ASP A 275 13.89 30.83 31.58
C ASP A 275 12.84 31.00 30.46
N SER A 276 12.24 32.18 30.37
CA SER A 276 11.15 32.43 29.41
C SER A 276 11.61 32.38 27.95
N ALA A 277 12.85 32.79 27.66
CA ALA A 277 13.40 32.76 26.31
C ALA A 277 13.63 31.32 25.83
N SER A 278 14.13 30.45 26.71
CA SER A 278 14.33 29.02 26.41
C SER A 278 12.99 28.29 26.24
N ASN A 279 11.98 28.60 27.06
CA ASN A 279 10.64 28.04 26.90
C ASN A 279 10.01 28.48 25.58
N PHE A 280 10.17 29.76 25.22
CA PHE A 280 9.70 30.29 23.95
C PHE A 280 10.40 29.60 22.76
N ALA A 281 11.73 29.42 22.83
CA ALA A 281 12.49 28.73 21.78
C ALA A 281 12.05 27.26 21.61
N PHE A 282 11.88 26.52 22.71
CA PHE A 282 11.40 25.13 22.65
C PHE A 282 9.96 25.03 22.12
N ALA A 283 9.08 25.94 22.56
CA ALA A 283 7.71 25.99 22.06
C ALA A 283 7.66 26.31 20.56
N GLN A 284 8.51 27.24 20.09
CA GLN A 284 8.62 27.58 18.67
C GLN A 284 9.16 26.42 17.83
N ALA A 285 10.20 25.72 18.31
CA ALA A 285 10.73 24.52 17.67
C ALA A 285 9.67 23.40 17.59
N SER A 286 8.93 23.16 18.68
CA SER A 286 7.84 22.18 18.73
C SER A 286 6.71 22.53 17.75
N ALA A 287 6.29 23.80 17.69
CA ALA A 287 5.24 24.26 16.78
C ALA A 287 5.68 24.17 15.31
N SER A 288 6.96 24.41 15.02
CA SER A 288 7.55 24.26 13.68
C SER A 288 7.57 22.79 13.25
N ALA A 289 8.06 21.89 14.11
CA ALA A 289 8.07 20.45 13.84
C ALA A 289 6.64 19.90 13.65
N THR A 290 5.69 20.32 14.50
CA THR A 290 4.28 19.97 14.29
C THR A 290 3.77 20.43 12.92
N ARG A 291 4.05 21.67 12.49
CA ARG A 291 3.64 22.17 11.16
C ARG A 291 4.19 21.28 10.04
N GLU A 292 5.46 20.92 10.14
CA GLU A 292 6.15 20.08 9.15
C GLU A 292 5.50 18.70 8.99
N TYR A 293 5.16 18.05 10.12
CA TYR A 293 4.48 16.75 10.10
C TYR A 293 3.04 16.86 9.58
N LEU A 294 2.36 17.99 9.84
CA LEU A 294 1.00 18.22 9.37
C LEU A 294 0.91 18.41 7.84
N TRP A 295 1.99 18.83 7.17
CA TRP A 295 2.02 18.91 5.70
C TRP A 295 1.89 17.56 4.99
N ARG A 296 2.13 16.44 5.69
CA ARG A 296 1.77 15.11 5.19
C ARG A 296 0.28 14.99 4.89
N PHE A 297 -0.55 15.67 5.67
CA PHE A 297 -2.01 15.51 5.69
C PHE A 297 -2.76 16.66 5.02
N ALA A 298 -2.08 17.75 4.62
CA ALA A 298 -2.73 18.85 3.94
C ALA A 298 -1.78 19.69 3.09
N HIS A 299 -2.31 20.20 1.98
CA HIS A 299 -1.62 21.17 1.11
C HIS A 299 -1.55 22.58 1.72
N MET A 300 -2.47 22.94 2.62
CA MET A 300 -2.52 24.25 3.25
C MET A 300 -3.04 24.15 4.68
N LEU A 301 -2.50 24.97 5.58
CA LEU A 301 -2.94 25.08 6.96
C LEU A 301 -3.04 26.55 7.38
N TYR A 302 -3.96 26.81 8.30
CA TYR A 302 -4.10 28.11 8.96
C TYR A 302 -3.37 28.14 10.30
N GLY A 303 -2.76 29.26 10.66
CA GLY A 303 -2.11 29.42 11.98
C GLY A 303 -1.53 30.80 12.21
N PRO A 304 -0.69 31.02 13.23
CA PRO A 304 -0.05 32.31 13.43
C PRO A 304 0.98 32.61 12.32
N PRO A 305 1.29 33.90 12.06
CA PRO A 305 2.40 34.27 11.18
C PRO A 305 3.75 33.88 11.78
N ASP A 306 4.75 33.69 10.90
CA ASP A 306 6.11 33.39 11.31
C ASP A 306 6.83 34.62 11.88
N LEU A 307 7.70 34.36 12.85
CA LEU A 307 8.72 35.27 13.37
C LEU A 307 10.07 34.90 12.73
N SER A 308 11.13 35.65 13.05
CA SER A 308 12.47 35.45 12.47
C SER A 308 13.09 34.06 12.66
N LYS A 309 12.55 33.23 13.57
CA LYS A 309 13.06 31.89 13.91
C LYS A 309 12.00 30.80 13.83
N GLY A 310 10.83 31.07 13.24
CA GLY A 310 9.73 30.12 13.13
C GLY A 310 8.39 30.68 13.62
N PRO A 311 7.36 29.83 13.80
CA PRO A 311 5.99 30.29 14.08
C PRO A 311 5.88 31.06 15.39
N ALA A 312 4.94 32.01 15.47
CA ALA A 312 4.62 32.64 16.76
C ALA A 312 3.93 31.61 17.68
N VAL A 313 4.28 31.65 18.98
CA VAL A 313 3.76 30.75 20.01
C VAL A 313 3.28 31.54 21.23
N SER A 314 2.40 30.94 22.04
CA SER A 314 1.85 31.57 23.24
C SER A 314 1.77 30.56 24.40
N PRO A 315 2.04 30.98 25.65
CA PRO A 315 1.79 30.17 26.84
C PRO A 315 0.29 30.10 27.21
N GLU A 316 -0.57 30.84 26.50
CA GLU A 316 -2.02 30.82 26.69
C GLU A 316 -2.67 29.57 26.09
N ASN A 317 -3.93 29.30 26.47
CA ASN A 317 -4.70 28.20 25.92
C ASN A 317 -5.30 28.60 24.56
N VAL A 318 -4.52 28.43 23.50
CA VAL A 318 -4.88 28.81 22.13
C VAL A 318 -4.66 27.66 21.16
N VAL A 319 -5.34 27.70 20.01
CA VAL A 319 -5.11 26.76 18.91
C VAL A 319 -3.84 27.20 18.19
N GLN A 320 -2.98 26.25 17.78
CA GLN A 320 -1.75 26.56 17.05
C GLN A 320 -1.98 26.48 15.54
N TRP A 321 -2.63 25.42 15.06
CA TRP A 321 -2.88 25.17 13.64
C TRP A 321 -4.32 24.74 13.39
N VAL A 322 -4.85 25.07 12.22
CA VAL A 322 -6.17 24.63 11.74
C VAL A 322 -5.98 24.11 10.32
N ILE A 323 -6.36 22.85 10.10
CA ILE A 323 -6.18 22.18 8.82
C ILE A 323 -7.55 22.00 8.16
N PRO A 324 -7.86 22.73 7.09
CA PRO A 324 -9.07 22.49 6.31
C PRO A 324 -8.90 21.22 5.47
N LEU A 325 -9.83 20.28 5.59
CA LEU A 325 -9.88 19.05 4.80
C LEU A 325 -11.19 19.05 4.02
N GLY A 326 -11.20 19.77 2.91
CA GLY A 326 -12.43 20.12 2.20
C GLY A 326 -13.17 21.29 2.86
N GLU A 327 -14.44 21.46 2.51
CA GLU A 327 -15.24 22.60 3.00
C GLU A 327 -15.97 22.35 4.32
N GLN A 328 -16.14 21.07 4.70
CA GLN A 328 -17.00 20.69 5.83
C GLN A 328 -16.25 20.05 7.00
N LEU A 329 -14.97 19.72 6.82
CA LEU A 329 -14.17 19.04 7.83
C LEU A 329 -12.92 19.86 8.12
N THR A 330 -12.57 19.96 9.40
CA THR A 330 -11.39 20.70 9.83
C THR A 330 -10.77 20.02 11.05
N LEU A 331 -9.44 19.86 11.04
CA LEU A 331 -8.67 19.41 12.19
C LEU A 331 -8.09 20.64 12.90
N ALA A 332 -8.46 20.87 14.16
CA ALA A 332 -7.90 21.94 14.98
C ALA A 332 -6.82 21.36 15.91
N VAL A 333 -5.62 21.92 15.83
CA VAL A 333 -4.43 21.39 16.51
C VAL A 333 -3.92 22.40 17.54
N GLN A 334 -3.78 21.95 18.78
CA GLN A 334 -3.14 22.69 19.85
C GLN A 334 -1.83 22.02 20.23
N VAL A 335 -0.75 22.82 20.37
CA VAL A 335 0.56 22.33 20.79
C VAL A 335 0.79 22.76 22.24
N LEU A 336 1.03 21.79 23.12
CA LEU A 336 1.40 21.98 24.51
C LEU A 336 2.86 21.57 24.69
N SER A 337 3.73 22.54 24.93
CA SER A 337 5.16 22.30 25.17
C SER A 337 5.57 22.75 26.56
N GLY A 338 6.48 22.01 27.20
CA GLY A 338 7.03 22.39 28.50
C GLY A 338 8.33 21.65 28.80
N MET A 339 9.33 22.37 29.34
CA MET A 339 10.65 21.81 29.67
C MET A 339 10.71 21.05 31.01
N ASP A 340 9.59 20.92 31.71
CA ASP A 340 9.47 20.17 32.98
C ASP A 340 8.19 19.34 32.88
N ALA A 341 8.31 18.07 32.44
CA ALA A 341 7.16 17.20 32.19
C ALA A 341 6.27 17.04 33.43
N ASP A 342 6.87 17.00 34.63
CA ASP A 342 6.16 16.96 35.92
C ASP A 342 5.21 18.16 36.13
N ARG A 343 5.45 19.27 35.43
CA ARG A 343 4.71 20.52 35.57
C ARG A 343 3.82 20.84 34.37
N ILE A 344 3.71 19.93 33.41
CA ILE A 344 2.78 20.12 32.30
C ILE A 344 1.35 20.06 32.83
N GLY A 345 0.76 21.23 32.97
CA GLY A 345 -0.59 21.40 33.47
C GLY A 345 -1.59 20.96 32.41
N PHE A 346 -1.99 19.69 32.44
CA PHE A 346 -3.13 19.24 31.68
C PHE A 346 -4.40 19.91 32.21
N ARG A 347 -4.96 20.82 31.41
CA ARG A 347 -6.17 21.57 31.76
C ARG A 347 -7.41 20.68 31.66
N GLU A 348 -8.49 21.08 32.31
CA GLU A 348 -9.81 20.45 32.14
C GLU A 348 -10.39 20.75 30.74
N ASP A 349 -10.16 21.97 30.23
CA ASP A 349 -10.65 22.41 28.92
C ASP A 349 -9.53 22.99 28.02
N PHE A 350 -9.22 22.28 26.94
CA PHE A 350 -8.30 22.72 25.90
C PHE A 350 -9.00 23.61 24.85
N ALA A 351 -8.25 24.52 24.23
CA ALA A 351 -8.78 25.44 23.22
C ALA A 351 -9.44 24.70 22.05
N VAL A 352 -8.80 23.63 21.57
CA VAL A 352 -9.34 22.77 20.50
C VAL A 352 -10.67 22.13 20.88
N SER A 353 -10.81 21.62 22.11
CA SER A 353 -12.06 21.03 22.59
C SER A 353 -13.17 22.08 22.73
N MET A 354 -12.84 23.30 23.16
CA MET A 354 -13.79 24.41 23.22
C MET A 354 -14.29 24.82 21.82
N VAL A 355 -13.38 24.89 20.84
CA VAL A 355 -13.72 25.18 19.44
C VAL A 355 -14.62 24.07 18.87
N ALA A 356 -14.25 22.80 19.06
CA ALA A 356 -15.03 21.65 18.57
C ALA A 356 -16.46 21.64 19.14
N ARG A 357 -16.60 21.82 20.46
CA ARG A 357 -17.94 21.90 21.10
C ARG A 357 -18.77 23.07 20.59
N LYS A 358 -18.14 24.22 20.31
CA LYS A 358 -18.84 25.38 19.77
C LYS A 358 -19.28 25.14 18.31
N ALA A 359 -18.42 24.58 17.48
CA ALA A 359 -18.77 24.21 16.10
C ALA A 359 -19.95 23.22 16.05
N ALA A 360 -19.96 22.22 16.94
CA ALA A 360 -21.04 21.24 17.05
C ALA A 360 -22.42 21.84 17.38
N THR A 361 -22.50 23.08 17.88
CA THR A 361 -23.79 23.79 18.06
C THR A 361 -24.41 24.29 16.75
N GLY A 362 -23.71 24.11 15.63
CA GLY A 362 -24.16 24.57 14.31
C GLY A 362 -24.10 26.09 14.17
N SER A 363 -23.14 26.76 14.82
CA SER A 363 -22.84 28.18 14.66
C SER A 363 -21.42 28.36 14.09
N GLY A 364 -21.19 29.43 13.32
CA GLY A 364 -19.84 29.77 12.88
C GLY A 364 -18.92 30.04 14.07
N VAL A 365 -17.66 29.63 13.99
CA VAL A 365 -16.71 29.71 15.10
C VAL A 365 -15.44 30.44 14.68
N THR A 366 -15.06 31.47 15.46
CA THR A 366 -13.75 32.11 15.35
C THR A 366 -12.73 31.37 16.19
N VAL A 367 -11.67 30.89 15.55
CA VAL A 367 -10.53 30.22 16.16
C VAL A 367 -9.40 31.23 16.36
N LYS A 368 -8.93 31.36 17.60
CA LYS A 368 -7.82 32.25 17.97
C LYS A 368 -6.50 31.51 17.98
N PHE A 369 -5.50 32.13 17.35
CA PHE A 369 -4.10 31.69 17.36
C PHE A 369 -3.28 32.49 18.38
N PRO A 370 -2.00 32.14 18.64
CA PRO A 370 -1.07 33.00 19.38
C PRO A 370 -1.04 34.44 18.86
N ARG A 371 -1.17 34.59 17.53
CA ARG A 371 -1.33 35.86 16.81
C ARG A 371 -2.29 35.66 15.64
N GLY A 372 -3.32 36.49 15.55
CA GLY A 372 -4.36 36.39 14.52
C GLY A 372 -5.48 35.41 14.87
N GLU A 373 -6.43 35.29 13.95
CA GLU A 373 -7.60 34.40 14.07
C GLU A 373 -8.10 33.97 12.68
N VAL A 374 -8.87 32.88 12.64
CA VAL A 374 -9.60 32.42 11.44
C VAL A 374 -11.06 32.18 11.79
N HIS A 375 -11.97 32.51 10.86
CA HIS A 375 -13.39 32.21 11.00
C HIS A 375 -13.72 30.92 10.25
N LEU A 376 -14.37 29.98 10.92
CA LEU A 376 -14.93 28.77 10.32
C LEU A 376 -16.44 28.95 10.16
N ASP A 377 -16.94 28.62 8.98
CA ASP A 377 -18.33 28.79 8.62
C ASP A 377 -19.27 27.86 9.40
N ARG A 378 -20.57 28.14 9.29
CA ARG A 378 -21.60 27.33 9.92
C ARG A 378 -21.64 25.94 9.30
N GLY A 379 -21.63 24.91 10.15
CA GLY A 379 -21.80 23.52 9.72
C GLY A 379 -20.49 22.76 9.49
N VAL A 380 -19.34 23.44 9.63
CA VAL A 380 -18.02 22.78 9.65
C VAL A 380 -17.91 21.89 10.90
N GLU A 381 -17.59 20.62 10.70
CA GLU A 381 -17.18 19.71 11.75
C GLU A 381 -15.72 19.98 12.12
N VAL A 382 -15.47 20.27 13.39
CA VAL A 382 -14.13 20.50 13.92
C VAL A 382 -13.71 19.32 14.78
N VAL A 383 -12.68 18.59 14.33
CA VAL A 383 -12.05 17.50 15.07
C VAL A 383 -10.89 18.06 15.88
N PRO A 384 -10.82 17.83 17.20
CA PRO A 384 -9.76 18.37 18.04
C PRO A 384 -8.55 17.42 18.15
N LEU A 385 -7.34 17.97 18.06
CA LEU A 385 -6.07 17.28 18.31
C LEU A 385 -5.20 18.08 19.29
N LEU A 386 -4.70 17.40 20.32
CA LEU A 386 -3.68 17.92 21.23
C LEU A 386 -2.33 17.23 20.95
N VAL A 387 -1.30 18.03 20.68
CA VAL A 387 0.09 17.57 20.53
C VAL A 387 0.88 18.00 21.76
N VAL A 388 1.53 17.06 22.43
CA VAL A 388 2.34 17.33 23.64
C VAL A 388 3.83 17.14 23.33
N SER A 389 4.65 18.12 23.72
CA SER A 389 6.11 18.10 23.49
C SER A 389 6.86 18.34 24.80
N THR A 390 7.73 17.39 25.16
CA THR A 390 8.49 17.35 26.42
C THR A 390 9.96 17.03 26.16
N PRO A 391 10.88 17.34 27.09
CA PRO A 391 12.28 16.92 26.98
C PRO A 391 12.52 15.42 27.18
N ASP A 392 11.78 14.82 28.10
CA ASP A 392 11.78 13.41 28.46
C ASP A 392 10.55 12.69 27.90
N HIS A 393 10.58 11.36 27.87
CA HIS A 393 9.49 10.56 27.35
C HIS A 393 8.23 10.74 28.22
N ILE A 394 7.04 10.85 27.61
CA ILE A 394 5.78 11.02 28.35
C ILE A 394 4.67 10.18 27.75
N ILE A 395 3.92 9.52 28.64
CA ILE A 395 2.64 8.89 28.30
C ILE A 395 1.55 9.98 28.24
N VAL A 396 0.99 10.18 27.05
CA VAL A 396 -0.11 11.13 26.81
C VAL A 396 -1.43 10.36 26.73
N PRO A 397 -2.23 10.30 27.81
CA PRO A 397 -3.45 9.50 27.81
C PRO A 397 -4.52 10.09 26.90
N GLN A 398 -5.24 9.21 26.18
CA GLN A 398 -6.42 9.60 25.41
C GLN A 398 -7.53 10.13 26.32
N ARG A 399 -8.30 11.11 25.83
CA ARG A 399 -9.43 11.71 26.56
C ARG A 399 -10.70 11.62 25.71
N GLY A 400 -11.83 11.36 26.35
CA GLY A 400 -13.12 11.34 25.65
C GLY A 400 -13.37 12.68 24.94
N GLY A 401 -13.58 12.64 23.62
CA GLY A 401 -13.78 13.84 22.80
C GLY A 401 -12.49 14.59 22.41
N LEU A 402 -11.30 14.02 22.64
CA LEU A 402 -10.02 14.63 22.27
C LEU A 402 -8.94 13.57 22.00
N ALA A 403 -8.49 13.51 20.75
CA ALA A 403 -7.25 12.82 20.40
C ALA A 403 -6.05 13.58 20.99
N SER A 404 -5.19 12.87 21.72
CA SER A 404 -3.97 13.43 22.31
C SER A 404 -2.77 12.58 21.91
N VAL A 405 -1.71 13.22 21.42
CA VAL A 405 -0.50 12.54 20.92
C VAL A 405 0.75 13.24 21.44
N SER A 406 1.85 12.52 21.59
CA SER A 406 3.16 13.18 21.73
C SER A 406 3.64 13.73 20.37
N LEU A 407 4.60 14.65 20.37
CA LEU A 407 5.20 15.14 19.13
C LEU A 407 5.89 14.01 18.34
N ASP A 408 6.46 13.03 19.04
CA ASP A 408 7.12 11.87 18.45
C ASP A 408 6.13 10.87 17.84
N ASP A 409 4.96 10.71 18.46
CA ASP A 409 3.83 9.96 17.87
C ASP A 409 3.34 10.64 16.60
N LEU A 410 3.17 11.97 16.58
CA LEU A 410 2.74 12.68 15.38
C LEU A 410 3.74 12.52 14.23
N ARG A 411 5.04 12.49 14.52
CA ARG A 411 6.07 12.20 13.52
C ARG A 411 5.98 10.76 13.01
N TRP A 412 5.77 9.81 13.91
CA TRP A 412 5.56 8.43 13.50
C TRP A 412 4.32 8.30 12.60
N MET A 413 3.21 8.92 12.97
CA MET A 413 1.98 8.95 12.18
C MET A 413 2.19 9.61 10.81
N SER A 414 2.94 10.72 10.72
CA SER A 414 3.19 11.39 9.44
C SER A 414 4.04 10.55 8.49
N THR A 415 4.98 9.77 9.03
CA THR A 415 5.85 8.91 8.22
C THR A 415 5.22 7.55 7.92
N SER A 416 4.27 7.06 8.73
CA SER A 416 3.62 5.74 8.57
C SER A 416 2.23 5.81 7.90
N ALA A 417 1.62 6.99 7.77
CA ALA A 417 0.31 7.13 7.13
C ALA A 417 0.31 6.72 5.65
N ASP A 418 -0.74 6.01 5.26
CA ASP A 418 -0.96 5.54 3.88
C ASP A 418 -1.73 6.59 3.07
N SER A 419 -2.52 7.44 3.73
CA SER A 419 -3.39 8.45 3.14
C SER A 419 -3.30 9.80 3.88
N GLU A 420 -3.56 10.89 3.16
CA GLU A 420 -3.61 12.23 3.76
C GLU A 420 -4.80 12.43 4.71
N PHE A 421 -5.81 11.54 4.64
CA PHE A 421 -6.97 11.57 5.54
C PHE A 421 -6.78 10.78 6.83
N ASP A 422 -5.69 10.02 6.98
CA ASP A 422 -5.52 9.09 8.10
C ASP A 422 -5.50 9.78 9.46
N LEU A 423 -4.74 10.88 9.60
CA LEU A 423 -4.68 11.62 10.86
C LEU A 423 -6.06 12.15 11.26
N LEU A 424 -6.83 12.69 10.30
CA LEU A 424 -8.18 13.18 10.57
C LEU A 424 -9.09 12.06 11.03
N ASN A 425 -9.13 10.96 10.29
CA ASN A 425 -10.04 9.84 10.57
C ASN A 425 -9.69 9.17 11.90
N PHE A 426 -8.41 8.97 12.19
CA PHE A 426 -7.94 8.53 13.50
C PHE A 426 -8.41 9.47 14.60
N CYS A 427 -8.16 10.79 14.47
CA CYS A 427 -8.56 11.76 15.49
C CYS A 427 -10.07 11.79 15.68
N ARG A 428 -10.85 11.65 14.60
CA ARG A 428 -12.31 11.64 14.61
C ARG A 428 -12.86 10.40 15.31
N ASP A 429 -12.26 9.23 15.07
CA ASP A 429 -12.65 7.99 15.74
C ASP A 429 -12.28 8.00 17.23
N VAL A 430 -11.06 8.40 17.59
CA VAL A 430 -10.64 8.54 19.00
C VAL A 430 -11.52 9.55 19.75
N SER A 431 -11.86 10.66 19.09
CA SER A 431 -12.68 11.72 19.68
C SER A 431 -14.19 11.45 19.60
N SER A 432 -14.60 10.32 19.02
CA SER A 432 -16.02 10.00 18.83
C SER A 432 -16.74 9.88 20.17
N PRO A 433 -17.94 10.44 20.35
CA PRO A 433 -18.76 10.19 21.52
C PRO A 433 -19.15 8.71 21.70
N ALA A 434 -19.07 7.92 20.62
CA ALA A 434 -19.33 6.48 20.65
C ALA A 434 -18.10 5.66 21.08
N MET A 435 -16.92 6.28 21.17
CA MET A 435 -15.69 5.63 21.62
C MET A 435 -15.87 5.15 23.06
N THR A 436 -15.64 3.85 23.28
CA THR A 436 -15.74 3.28 24.62
C THR A 436 -14.56 3.70 25.50
N GLY A 437 -14.69 3.49 26.81
CA GLY A 437 -13.55 3.68 27.71
C GLY A 437 -12.39 2.80 27.24
N SER A 438 -11.23 3.39 26.97
CA SER A 438 -10.06 2.67 26.50
C SER A 438 -8.92 2.71 27.51
N ILE A 439 -8.11 1.66 27.51
CA ILE A 439 -6.87 1.55 28.26
C ILE A 439 -5.78 1.23 27.23
N GLY A 440 -4.83 2.14 27.10
CA GLY A 440 -3.63 2.01 26.28
C GLY A 440 -2.56 2.95 26.84
N TYR A 441 -1.31 2.73 26.45
CA TYR A 441 -0.17 3.45 27.01
C TYR A 441 0.18 4.65 26.14
N GLU A 442 0.48 4.46 24.87
CA GLU A 442 0.90 5.53 23.96
C GLU A 442 -0.03 5.70 22.76
N ALA A 443 0.00 6.86 22.11
CA ALA A 443 -0.82 7.07 20.91
C ALA A 443 -0.39 6.20 19.72
N ILE A 444 0.90 5.81 19.65
CA ILE A 444 1.39 4.84 18.66
C ILE A 444 0.67 3.50 18.76
N ASP A 445 0.37 3.01 19.99
CA ASP A 445 -0.36 1.76 20.19
C ASP A 445 -1.78 1.85 19.59
N TYR A 446 -2.45 2.98 19.82
CA TYR A 446 -3.77 3.23 19.24
C TYR A 446 -3.70 3.36 17.72
N TRP A 447 -2.67 4.01 17.18
CA TRP A 447 -2.49 4.25 15.75
C TRP A 447 -2.24 2.96 14.99
N GLU A 448 -1.29 2.13 15.43
CA GLU A 448 -1.01 0.85 14.77
C GLU A 448 -2.20 -0.10 14.90
N THR A 449 -2.82 -0.19 16.08
CA THR A 449 -4.06 -0.99 16.24
C THR A 449 -5.18 -0.50 15.32
N TRP A 450 -5.33 0.82 15.16
CA TRP A 450 -6.33 1.41 14.28
C TRP A 450 -6.03 1.09 12.81
N ARG A 451 -4.78 1.20 12.37
CA ARG A 451 -4.34 0.87 11.00
C ARG A 451 -4.51 -0.62 10.69
N ASP A 452 -4.02 -1.49 11.56
CA ASP A 452 -4.09 -2.94 11.41
C ASP A 452 -5.54 -3.47 11.37
N ASN A 453 -6.45 -2.75 12.03
CA ASN A 453 -7.87 -3.08 12.05
C ASN A 453 -8.68 -2.34 10.96
N GLY A 454 -8.07 -2.10 9.78
CA GLY A 454 -8.76 -1.49 8.64
C GLY A 454 -9.17 -0.04 8.88
N LYS A 455 -8.30 0.72 9.56
CA LYS A 455 -8.49 2.15 9.88
C LYS A 455 -9.75 2.43 10.68
N ALA A 456 -10.04 1.59 11.67
CA ALA A 456 -11.10 1.79 12.65
C ALA A 456 -10.85 1.00 13.95
N PHE A 457 -11.32 1.50 15.10
CA PHE A 457 -11.34 0.69 16.33
C PHE A 457 -12.48 -0.32 16.36
N PHE A 458 -13.60 0.00 15.71
CA PHE A 458 -14.79 -0.86 15.68
C PHE A 458 -15.54 -0.67 14.36
N THR A 459 -15.83 -1.79 13.69
CA THR A 459 -16.64 -1.86 12.46
C THR A 459 -18.07 -2.34 12.71
N GLY A 460 -18.38 -2.84 13.92
CA GLY A 460 -19.70 -3.31 14.30
C GLY A 460 -20.61 -2.29 15.02
N ALA A 461 -21.86 -2.68 15.26
CA ALA A 461 -22.92 -1.88 15.89
C ALA A 461 -22.87 -1.80 17.43
N HIS A 462 -21.94 -2.52 18.04
CA HIS A 462 -21.73 -2.57 19.48
C HIS A 462 -20.29 -2.19 19.78
N THR A 463 -20.11 -1.13 20.57
CA THR A 463 -18.83 -0.87 21.23
C THR A 463 -18.83 -1.63 22.57
N GLY A 464 -17.74 -2.35 22.85
CA GLY A 464 -17.58 -3.05 24.12
C GLY A 464 -17.62 -2.09 25.31
N ALA A 465 -17.72 -2.58 26.54
CA ALA A 465 -17.74 -1.70 27.72
C ALA A 465 -16.38 -1.04 28.00
N ILE A 466 -15.28 -1.73 27.66
CA ILE A 466 -13.90 -1.26 27.77
C ILE A 466 -13.13 -1.83 26.57
N MET A 467 -12.24 -1.03 25.99
CA MET A 467 -11.24 -1.47 25.02
C MET A 467 -9.87 -1.51 25.69
N VAL A 468 -9.13 -2.60 25.53
CA VAL A 468 -7.74 -2.71 25.98
C VAL A 468 -6.89 -2.80 24.73
N ILE A 469 -5.99 -1.84 24.56
CA ILE A 469 -5.03 -1.79 23.47
C ILE A 469 -3.76 -2.49 23.93
N GLU A 470 -3.22 -3.37 23.08
CA GLU A 470 -1.95 -4.04 23.34
C GLU A 470 -0.83 -2.98 23.37
N PRO A 471 0.00 -2.94 24.44
CA PRO A 471 1.11 -2.00 24.51
C PRO A 471 2.27 -2.41 23.59
N HIS A 472 3.23 -1.50 23.42
CA HIS A 472 4.53 -1.75 22.80
C HIS A 472 4.51 -1.92 21.28
N ALA A 473 3.60 -1.24 20.58
CA ALA A 473 3.62 -1.19 19.11
C ALA A 473 4.89 -0.50 18.55
N SER A 474 5.67 0.15 19.41
CA SER A 474 6.97 0.77 19.13
C SER A 474 8.01 -0.15 18.47
N GLY A 475 7.85 -1.47 18.55
CA GLY A 475 8.69 -2.43 17.81
C GLY A 475 8.70 -2.19 16.28
N GLU A 476 7.63 -1.62 15.73
CA GLU A 476 7.57 -1.25 14.30
C GLU A 476 8.53 -0.12 13.92
N GLU A 477 8.74 0.85 14.82
CA GLU A 477 9.72 1.93 14.61
C GLU A 477 11.15 1.38 14.53
N TRP A 478 11.49 0.41 15.39
CA TRP A 478 12.80 -0.25 15.38
C TRP A 478 13.03 -1.06 14.10
N LYS A 479 12.06 -1.88 13.69
CA LYS A 479 12.14 -2.67 12.45
C LYS A 479 12.30 -1.77 11.23
N ARG A 480 11.45 -0.76 11.12
CA ARG A 480 11.49 0.20 10.01
C ARG A 480 12.84 0.90 9.94
N THR A 481 13.36 1.39 11.06
CA THR A 481 14.68 2.07 11.06
C THR A 481 15.82 1.12 10.70
N ALA A 482 15.72 -0.17 11.06
CA ALA A 482 16.68 -1.19 10.62
C ALA A 482 16.64 -1.39 9.10
N GLU A 483 15.44 -1.43 8.50
CA GLU A 483 15.26 -1.53 7.04
C GLU A 483 15.91 -0.36 6.30
N TRP A 484 15.92 0.85 6.90
CA TRP A 484 16.46 2.06 6.28
C TRP A 484 17.92 2.36 6.58
N THR A 485 18.63 1.48 7.29
CA THR A 485 20.00 1.76 7.72
C THR A 485 20.97 1.95 6.55
N SER A 486 20.84 1.17 5.47
CA SER A 486 21.67 1.34 4.27
C SER A 486 21.43 2.68 3.58
N ALA A 487 20.19 3.15 3.55
CA ALA A 487 19.83 4.46 3.02
C ALA A 487 20.42 5.58 3.86
N GLU A 488 20.29 5.51 5.19
CA GLU A 488 20.86 6.52 6.10
C GLU A 488 22.39 6.59 6.00
N GLN A 489 23.06 5.44 5.85
CA GLN A 489 24.51 5.38 5.61
C GLN A 489 24.90 6.01 4.28
N ALA A 490 24.18 5.70 3.19
CA ALA A 490 24.42 6.29 1.89
C ALA A 490 24.24 7.82 1.92
N LEU A 491 23.17 8.32 2.55
CA LEU A 491 22.93 9.76 2.71
C LEU A 491 24.02 10.45 3.52
N ALA A 492 24.51 9.82 4.58
CA ALA A 492 25.61 10.35 5.38
C ALA A 492 26.91 10.44 4.56
N VAL A 493 27.27 9.41 3.80
CA VAL A 493 28.43 9.42 2.89
C VAL A 493 28.31 10.54 1.87
N LEU A 494 27.13 10.69 1.26
CA LEU A 494 26.86 11.70 0.22
C LEU A 494 26.67 13.13 0.77
N GLY A 495 26.68 13.31 2.09
CA GLY A 495 26.42 14.62 2.72
C GLY A 495 25.02 15.17 2.46
N LEU A 496 24.05 14.30 2.17
CA LEU A 496 22.64 14.66 1.95
C LEU A 496 21.89 14.72 3.30
N PRO A 497 20.68 15.30 3.40
CA PRO A 497 19.97 15.46 4.67
C PRO A 497 19.64 14.16 5.44
N ALA A 498 19.45 14.31 6.76
CA ALA A 498 18.75 13.40 7.69
C ALA A 498 17.65 12.49 7.11
N LEU A 499 17.60 11.16 7.27
CA LEU A 499 16.30 10.47 7.08
C LEU A 499 15.22 11.04 8.00
N ARG A 500 15.59 11.47 9.21
CA ARG A 500 14.69 12.21 10.12
C ARG A 500 14.20 13.56 9.59
N GLU A 501 14.90 14.14 8.62
CA GLU A 501 14.58 15.40 7.93
C GLU A 501 13.86 15.13 6.58
N THR A 502 13.54 13.86 6.30
CA THR A 502 12.75 13.47 5.14
C THR A 502 11.27 13.34 5.50
N ILE A 503 10.43 13.54 4.50
CA ILE A 503 8.96 13.53 4.60
C ILE A 503 8.36 12.20 4.13
N GLY A 504 9.18 11.40 3.45
CA GLY A 504 8.79 10.15 2.83
C GLY A 504 10.01 9.42 2.31
N VAL A 505 10.03 8.12 2.55
CA VAL A 505 11.00 7.18 2.02
C VAL A 505 10.22 6.09 1.30
N SER A 506 10.52 5.85 0.04
CA SER A 506 9.91 4.77 -0.75
C SER A 506 10.98 3.78 -1.19
N HIS A 507 10.70 2.49 -1.02
CA HIS A 507 11.56 1.39 -1.43
C HIS A 507 10.72 0.17 -1.76
N ALA A 508 10.94 -0.40 -2.94
CA ALA A 508 10.70 -1.81 -3.14
C ALA A 508 11.99 -2.54 -2.76
N ARG A 509 11.91 -3.67 -2.05
CA ARG A 509 13.08 -4.53 -1.84
C ARG A 509 13.74 -4.77 -3.21
N GLU A 510 15.04 -4.48 -3.33
CA GLU A 510 15.84 -4.52 -4.57
C GLU A 510 15.77 -3.26 -5.49
N ALA A 511 15.09 -2.18 -5.09
CA ALA A 511 15.05 -0.92 -5.83
C ALA A 511 15.90 0.19 -5.18
N PRO A 512 16.35 1.20 -5.95
CA PRO A 512 16.87 2.44 -5.38
C PRO A 512 15.89 3.05 -4.37
N VAL A 513 16.43 3.64 -3.31
CA VAL A 513 15.64 4.26 -2.25
C VAL A 513 15.30 5.68 -2.65
N ALA A 514 14.02 6.00 -2.80
CA ALA A 514 13.59 7.38 -3.05
C ALA A 514 13.37 8.11 -1.72
N VAL A 515 14.06 9.22 -1.51
CA VAL A 515 13.95 10.07 -0.32
C VAL A 515 13.54 11.48 -0.70
N TYR A 516 12.60 12.06 0.04
CA TYR A 516 12.09 13.41 -0.22
C TYR A 516 12.12 14.28 1.02
N ARG A 517 12.26 15.58 0.83
CA ARG A 517 12.07 16.60 1.88
C ARG A 517 11.25 17.76 1.36
N TRP A 518 10.69 18.54 2.28
CA TRP A 518 10.14 19.85 1.94
C TRP A 518 11.29 20.81 1.62
N VAL A 519 11.18 21.52 0.50
CA VAL A 519 12.10 22.61 0.14
C VAL A 519 11.34 23.92 0.21
N ASP A 520 11.78 24.79 1.11
CA ASP A 520 11.30 26.17 1.17
C ASP A 520 11.60 26.83 -0.18
N ALA A 521 10.61 27.52 -0.76
CA ALA A 521 10.88 28.39 -1.89
C ALA A 521 11.97 29.38 -1.48
N GLU A 522 12.99 29.59 -2.32
CA GLU A 522 13.94 30.67 -2.09
C GLU A 522 13.12 31.95 -1.82
N PRO A 523 13.35 32.65 -0.70
CA PRO A 523 12.63 33.87 -0.41
C PRO A 523 13.00 34.86 -1.50
N ASP A 524 12.10 35.07 -2.45
CA ASP A 524 12.21 36.15 -3.41
C ASP A 524 12.36 37.44 -2.60
N LEU A 525 13.33 38.24 -3.01
CA LEU A 525 14.00 39.26 -2.21
C LEU A 525 13.06 40.26 -1.49
N ASP A 526 13.57 40.76 -0.36
CA ASP A 526 13.04 41.80 0.56
C ASP A 526 11.96 41.37 1.58
N ALA A 527 12.43 40.75 2.68
CA ALA A 527 11.67 40.47 3.91
C ALA A 527 11.02 41.70 4.59
N ASP A 528 11.29 42.92 4.11
CA ASP A 528 10.72 44.16 4.61
C ASP A 528 9.40 44.58 3.89
N ASP A 529 9.03 43.92 2.78
CA ASP A 529 7.84 44.28 1.97
C ASP A 529 6.63 43.33 2.13
N ILE A 530 6.72 42.32 3.00
CA ILE A 530 5.57 41.45 3.31
C ILE A 530 4.55 42.25 4.16
N PRO A 531 3.31 42.48 3.67
CA PRO A 531 2.31 43.24 4.42
C PRO A 531 2.02 42.58 5.78
N ARG A 532 2.12 43.36 6.86
CA ARG A 532 1.89 42.93 8.26
C ARG A 532 0.44 42.49 8.59
N ASP A 533 -0.41 42.29 7.59
CA ASP A 533 -1.85 42.03 7.73
C ASP A 533 -2.33 40.72 7.05
N VAL A 534 -1.44 39.77 6.75
CA VAL A 534 -1.88 38.43 6.32
C VAL A 534 -1.98 37.52 7.54
N SER A 535 -3.19 37.29 8.03
CA SER A 535 -3.47 36.13 8.87
C SER A 535 -3.11 34.86 8.09
N GLY A 536 -1.98 34.25 8.44
CA GLY A 536 -2.02 32.87 8.90
C GLY A 536 -2.44 31.81 7.91
N ARG A 537 -1.96 31.84 6.66
CA ARG A 537 -2.06 30.73 5.70
C ARG A 537 -0.65 30.24 5.37
N HIS A 538 -0.43 28.95 5.49
CA HIS A 538 0.85 28.30 5.24
C HIS A 538 0.62 27.20 4.21
N PHE A 539 1.24 27.32 3.05
CA PHE A 539 1.17 26.31 2.01
C PHE A 539 2.28 25.29 2.22
N ARG A 540 1.98 24.04 1.88
CA ARG A 540 2.95 22.95 1.87
C ARG A 540 4.06 23.29 0.87
N PRO A 541 5.33 23.24 1.27
CA PRO A 541 6.45 23.48 0.36
C PRO A 541 6.51 22.42 -0.74
N ALA A 542 7.22 22.73 -1.81
CA ALA A 542 7.44 21.77 -2.89
C ALA A 542 8.34 20.63 -2.39
N PRO A 543 8.02 19.36 -2.69
CA PRO A 543 8.93 18.28 -2.38
C PRO A 543 10.12 18.29 -3.35
N ALA A 544 11.32 18.07 -2.83
CA ALA A 544 12.48 17.70 -3.63
C ALA A 544 13.16 16.49 -3.00
N GLY A 545 13.80 15.68 -3.83
CA GLY A 545 14.31 14.41 -3.36
C GLY A 545 15.31 13.76 -4.31
N TRP A 546 15.77 12.59 -3.90
CA TRP A 546 16.78 11.81 -4.61
C TRP A 546 16.34 10.35 -4.69
N SER A 547 16.61 9.72 -5.83
CA SER A 547 16.71 8.26 -5.95
C SER A 547 18.13 7.86 -5.55
N VAL A 548 18.27 6.99 -4.55
CA VAL A 548 19.56 6.66 -3.93
C VAL A 548 19.85 5.18 -4.10
N HIS A 549 20.92 4.88 -4.84
CA HIS A 549 21.56 3.57 -4.83
C HIS A 549 22.47 3.47 -3.59
N THR A 550 22.29 2.41 -2.80
CA THR A 550 22.90 2.26 -1.46
C THR A 550 24.07 1.29 -1.42
N GLY A 551 24.68 0.99 -2.57
CA GLY A 551 25.86 0.12 -2.66
C GLY A 551 27.13 0.74 -2.05
N PRO A 552 28.29 0.04 -2.15
CA PRO A 552 29.55 0.50 -1.54
C PRO A 552 30.02 1.88 -1.98
N ILE A 553 29.71 2.26 -3.23
CA ILE A 553 29.91 3.59 -3.80
C ILE A 553 28.52 4.15 -4.13
N PRO A 554 27.85 4.81 -3.17
CA PRO A 554 26.47 5.23 -3.33
C PRO A 554 26.31 6.31 -4.40
N VAL A 555 25.14 6.32 -5.04
CA VAL A 555 24.78 7.30 -6.08
C VAL A 555 23.40 7.88 -5.74
N ALA A 556 23.32 9.18 -5.53
CA ALA A 556 22.06 9.90 -5.43
C ALA A 556 21.79 10.67 -6.72
N ILE A 557 20.62 10.46 -7.31
CA ILE A 557 20.16 11.16 -8.50
C ILE A 557 18.94 12.00 -8.14
N SER A 558 18.95 13.30 -8.38
CA SER A 558 17.83 14.19 -8.08
C SER A 558 16.56 13.68 -8.79
N ALA A 559 15.50 13.36 -8.06
CA ALA A 559 14.28 12.76 -8.59
C ALA A 559 13.25 13.80 -9.07
N GLY A 560 13.73 14.95 -9.55
CA GLY A 560 12.95 16.10 -10.00
C GLY A 560 12.66 17.12 -8.90
N ASP A 561 12.93 18.40 -9.19
CA ASP A 561 12.51 19.55 -8.36
C ASP A 561 11.15 20.06 -8.84
N ALA A 562 10.15 20.00 -7.95
CA ALA A 562 8.79 20.43 -8.25
C ALA A 562 8.65 21.93 -8.58
N THR A 563 9.65 22.74 -8.23
CA THR A 563 9.66 24.19 -8.48
C THR A 563 10.21 24.57 -9.86
N ARG A 564 10.99 23.69 -10.50
CA ARG A 564 11.77 24.01 -11.71
C ARG A 564 11.18 23.48 -13.00
N ASN A 565 10.35 22.44 -12.94
CA ASN A 565 9.96 21.64 -14.10
C ASN A 565 8.44 21.46 -14.22
N GLU A 566 7.94 21.44 -15.46
CA GLU A 566 6.56 21.05 -15.76
C GLU A 566 6.25 19.61 -15.34
N ARG A 567 4.98 19.26 -15.19
CA ARG A 567 4.54 17.95 -14.66
C ARG A 567 5.13 16.76 -15.44
N GLU A 568 5.12 16.83 -16.76
CA GLU A 568 5.59 15.73 -17.62
C GLU A 568 7.11 15.56 -17.54
N HIS A 569 7.85 16.67 -17.53
CA HIS A 569 9.29 16.67 -17.29
C HIS A 569 9.63 16.06 -15.92
N ARG A 570 8.89 16.41 -14.86
CA ARG A 570 9.11 15.87 -13.52
C ARG A 570 8.92 14.35 -13.47
N GLN A 571 7.88 13.83 -14.11
CA GLN A 571 7.63 12.38 -14.15
C GLN A 571 8.77 11.66 -14.87
N LEU A 572 9.19 12.15 -16.03
CA LEU A 572 10.32 11.57 -16.76
C LEU A 572 11.59 11.56 -15.92
N LEU A 573 11.97 12.70 -15.33
CA LEU A 573 13.19 12.81 -14.52
C LEU A 573 13.13 11.90 -13.28
N HIS A 574 11.96 11.74 -12.67
CA HIS A 574 11.75 10.82 -11.56
C HIS A 574 11.98 9.36 -11.98
N ASP A 575 11.32 8.92 -13.05
CA ASP A 575 11.43 7.55 -13.56
C ASP A 575 12.85 7.23 -14.03
N MET A 576 13.51 8.22 -14.64
CA MET A 576 14.92 8.14 -15.03
C MET A 576 15.86 8.05 -13.84
N ALA A 577 15.63 8.81 -12.76
CA ALA A 577 16.44 8.71 -11.54
C ALA A 577 16.40 7.30 -10.93
N GLY A 578 15.22 6.67 -10.93
CA GLY A 578 15.06 5.27 -10.55
C GLY A 578 15.82 4.33 -11.50
N SER A 579 15.63 4.52 -12.80
CA SER A 579 16.25 3.68 -13.85
C SER A 579 17.78 3.72 -13.85
N ILE A 580 18.38 4.88 -13.56
CA ILE A 580 19.83 5.04 -13.41
C ILE A 580 20.32 4.29 -12.17
N GLY A 581 19.60 4.37 -11.05
CA GLY A 581 19.94 3.59 -9.86
C GLY A 581 19.92 2.08 -10.11
N PHE A 582 18.95 1.59 -10.88
CA PHE A 582 18.93 0.20 -11.35
C PHE A 582 20.09 -0.13 -12.30
N ALA A 583 20.50 0.80 -13.16
CA ALA A 583 21.62 0.59 -14.07
C ALA A 583 22.94 0.44 -13.29
N VAL A 584 23.15 1.21 -12.22
CA VAL A 584 24.31 1.07 -11.32
C VAL A 584 24.28 -0.28 -10.61
N GLU A 585 23.13 -0.71 -10.09
CA GLU A 585 22.97 -2.03 -9.45
C GLU A 585 23.28 -3.18 -10.41
N ALA A 586 22.83 -3.08 -11.66
CA ALA A 586 23.07 -4.11 -12.68
C ALA A 586 24.56 -4.29 -13.04
N VAL A 587 25.42 -3.32 -12.72
CA VAL A 587 26.88 -3.36 -12.96
C VAL A 587 27.68 -3.16 -11.67
N LEU A 588 27.10 -3.52 -10.52
CA LEU A 588 27.65 -3.22 -9.19
C LEU A 588 29.11 -3.67 -9.01
N ASP A 589 29.46 -4.84 -9.55
CA ASP A 589 30.81 -5.41 -9.45
C ASP A 589 31.83 -4.57 -10.23
N GLU A 590 31.56 -4.26 -11.50
CA GLU A 590 32.40 -3.39 -12.32
C GLU A 590 32.44 -1.96 -11.81
N TRP A 591 31.30 -1.45 -11.32
CA TRP A 591 31.19 -0.14 -10.69
C TRP A 591 32.12 -0.08 -9.48
N THR A 592 32.02 -1.03 -8.55
CA THR A 592 32.87 -1.06 -7.34
C THR A 592 34.36 -1.19 -7.71
N ALA A 593 34.71 -2.10 -8.62
CA ALA A 593 36.09 -2.30 -9.07
C ALA A 593 36.68 -1.08 -9.81
N ALA A 594 35.84 -0.27 -10.45
CA ALA A 594 36.27 0.97 -11.08
C ALA A 594 36.73 2.01 -10.05
N HIS A 595 36.12 2.02 -8.86
CA HIS A 595 36.40 2.96 -7.79
C HIS A 595 37.48 2.51 -6.80
N ASP A 596 37.97 1.27 -6.89
CA ASP A 596 39.14 0.82 -6.14
C ASP A 596 40.31 1.80 -6.29
N ASP A 597 40.86 2.27 -5.16
CA ASP A 597 41.99 3.22 -5.07
C ASP A 597 41.80 4.58 -5.77
N SER A 598 40.56 4.94 -6.14
CA SER A 598 40.25 6.21 -6.82
C SER A 598 40.19 7.42 -5.87
N GLY A 599 39.92 7.17 -4.59
CA GLY A 599 39.59 8.23 -3.61
C GLY A 599 38.17 8.77 -3.73
N ILE A 600 37.36 8.27 -4.67
CA ILE A 600 35.94 8.62 -4.79
C ILE A 600 35.11 7.82 -3.79
N ALA A 601 34.24 8.52 -3.06
CA ALA A 601 33.38 7.94 -2.03
C ALA A 601 31.91 7.84 -2.45
N GLY A 602 31.47 8.57 -3.49
CA GLY A 602 30.09 8.52 -3.98
C GLY A 602 29.77 9.61 -5.00
N TYR A 603 28.53 9.63 -5.47
CA TYR A 603 28.05 10.53 -6.53
C TYR A 603 26.73 11.22 -6.14
N VAL A 604 26.64 12.53 -6.38
CA VAL A 604 25.41 13.33 -6.31
C VAL A 604 25.16 13.95 -7.67
N LEU A 605 24.11 13.50 -8.35
CA LEU A 605 23.78 13.86 -9.73
C LEU A 605 22.49 14.67 -9.77
N ASP A 606 22.57 15.90 -10.28
CA ASP A 606 21.40 16.73 -10.54
C ASP A 606 20.93 16.56 -11.99
N GLN A 607 19.62 16.47 -12.22
CA GLN A 607 19.04 16.30 -13.55
C GLN A 607 18.37 17.58 -14.02
N VAL A 608 18.68 18.04 -15.24
CA VAL A 608 18.19 19.31 -15.79
C VAL A 608 17.71 19.15 -17.24
N ILE A 609 16.51 19.64 -17.54
CA ILE A 609 16.00 19.72 -18.92
C ILE A 609 16.66 20.90 -19.65
N ARG A 610 17.12 20.68 -20.88
CA ARG A 610 17.71 21.71 -21.77
C ARG A 610 17.03 21.68 -23.14
N GLU A 611 16.63 22.86 -23.64
CA GLU A 611 16.04 23.02 -24.98
C GLU A 611 17.09 23.11 -26.10
N GLU A 612 18.26 23.69 -25.82
CA GLU A 612 19.38 23.74 -26.77
C GLU A 612 20.41 22.67 -26.41
N SER A 613 20.66 21.71 -27.30
CA SER A 613 21.82 20.82 -27.17
C SER A 613 23.10 21.58 -27.49
N ALA A 614 24.20 21.34 -26.77
CA ALA A 614 25.51 21.49 -27.40
C ALA A 614 25.49 20.60 -28.67
N ALA A 615 25.69 21.18 -29.85
CA ALA A 615 25.32 20.57 -31.14
C ALA A 615 26.02 19.23 -31.49
N GLU A 616 26.81 18.66 -30.58
CA GLU A 616 27.64 17.47 -30.76
C GLU A 616 27.42 16.35 -29.71
N THR A 617 26.55 16.50 -28.69
CA THR A 617 26.59 15.67 -27.45
C THR A 617 25.39 14.72 -27.17
N GLY A 618 24.66 14.23 -28.18
CA GLY A 618 23.61 13.19 -27.95
C GLY A 618 22.29 13.71 -27.33
N ALA A 619 21.45 12.79 -26.82
CA ALA A 619 20.19 13.14 -26.15
C ALA A 619 20.39 13.46 -24.66
N GLN A 620 21.49 12.95 -24.08
CA GLN A 620 21.92 13.18 -22.70
C GLN A 620 23.43 13.42 -22.64
N TRP A 621 23.87 14.26 -21.71
CA TRP A 621 25.30 14.48 -21.46
C TRP A 621 25.55 15.01 -20.04
N VAL A 622 26.81 14.93 -19.59
CA VAL A 622 27.23 15.40 -18.26
C VAL A 622 27.88 16.78 -18.34
N SER A 623 27.60 17.65 -17.37
CA SER A 623 28.30 18.92 -17.16
C SER A 623 28.62 19.16 -15.68
N ASP A 624 29.41 20.21 -15.42
CA ASP A 624 29.66 20.76 -14.07
C ASP A 624 30.23 19.73 -13.07
N VAL A 625 31.08 18.83 -13.55
CA VAL A 625 31.70 17.78 -12.71
C VAL A 625 32.71 18.41 -11.75
N THR A 626 32.48 18.23 -10.45
CA THR A 626 33.36 18.68 -9.37
C THR A 626 33.49 17.58 -8.32
N ILE A 627 34.60 17.57 -7.58
CA ILE A 627 34.86 16.59 -6.52
C ILE A 627 35.12 17.35 -5.23
N ASP A 628 34.37 17.05 -4.17
CA ASP A 628 34.55 17.67 -2.86
C ASP A 628 35.74 17.06 -2.09
N ASP A 629 36.04 17.61 -0.92
CA ASP A 629 37.14 17.16 -0.06
C ASP A 629 36.92 15.78 0.57
N ARG A 630 35.69 15.25 0.51
CA ARG A 630 35.31 13.91 0.96
C ARG A 630 35.36 12.89 -0.19
N GLY A 631 35.69 13.32 -1.41
CA GLY A 631 35.71 12.46 -2.59
C GLY A 631 34.31 12.23 -3.19
N ILE A 632 33.34 13.11 -2.92
CA ILE A 632 32.01 13.04 -3.52
C ILE A 632 32.01 13.80 -4.84
N VAL A 633 31.58 13.11 -5.91
CA VAL A 633 31.43 13.70 -7.23
C VAL A 633 30.07 14.38 -7.32
N HIS A 634 30.07 15.68 -7.61
CA HIS A 634 28.88 16.45 -7.96
C HIS A 634 28.87 16.69 -9.46
N ALA A 635 27.76 16.38 -10.14
CA ALA A 635 27.63 16.58 -11.59
C ALA A 635 26.19 16.85 -12.00
N THR A 636 26.01 17.47 -13.17
CA THR A 636 24.69 17.68 -13.79
C THR A 636 24.51 16.76 -15.00
N VAL A 637 23.43 15.98 -15.01
CA VAL A 637 22.95 15.21 -16.16
C VAL A 637 21.94 16.07 -16.92
N ASN A 638 22.34 16.56 -18.08
CA ASN A 638 21.50 17.38 -18.95
C ASN A 638 20.70 16.47 -19.90
N VAL A 639 19.42 16.79 -20.07
CA VAL A 639 18.47 15.97 -20.83
C VAL A 639 17.75 16.82 -21.85
N HIS A 640 17.87 16.47 -23.12
CA HIS A 640 17.05 17.07 -24.17
C HIS A 640 15.76 16.27 -24.34
N PHE A 641 14.67 16.77 -23.77
CA PHE A 641 13.39 16.04 -23.63
C PHE A 641 12.90 15.41 -24.94
N GLU A 642 12.72 16.22 -26.00
CA GLU A 642 12.18 15.74 -27.28
C GLU A 642 13.05 14.68 -27.94
N ARG A 643 14.37 14.91 -28.06
CA ARG A 643 15.31 13.93 -28.62
C ARG A 643 15.37 12.63 -27.82
N PHE A 644 15.33 12.73 -26.48
CA PHE A 644 15.32 11.55 -25.63
C PHE A 644 14.01 10.75 -25.82
N ALA A 645 12.88 11.45 -25.95
CA ALA A 645 11.59 10.81 -26.24
C ALA A 645 11.59 10.14 -27.62
N GLU A 646 12.07 10.81 -28.67
CA GLU A 646 12.18 10.26 -30.03
C GLU A 646 13.14 9.07 -30.11
N LEU A 647 14.28 9.14 -29.40
CA LEU A 647 15.25 8.05 -29.34
C LEU A 647 14.69 6.84 -28.59
N GLY A 648 14.01 7.08 -27.47
CA GLY A 648 13.57 6.04 -26.55
C GLY A 648 12.26 5.38 -26.91
N ASP A 649 11.46 5.96 -27.81
CA ASP A 649 10.10 5.49 -28.15
C ASP A 649 10.12 4.05 -28.70
N GLY A 650 9.82 3.10 -27.82
CA GLY A 650 9.86 1.67 -28.12
C GLY A 650 11.26 1.07 -28.35
N ASP A 651 12.34 1.79 -28.03
CA ASP A 651 13.74 1.33 -28.20
C ASP A 651 14.51 1.43 -26.86
N SER A 652 14.24 0.51 -25.96
CA SER A 652 14.94 0.40 -24.67
C SER A 652 16.45 0.13 -24.79
N PRO A 653 16.98 -0.61 -25.81
CA PRO A 653 18.41 -0.67 -26.09
C PRO A 653 19.08 0.68 -26.41
N ALA A 654 18.39 1.59 -27.11
CA ALA A 654 18.90 2.92 -27.38
C ALA A 654 19.04 3.75 -26.09
N ILE A 655 18.04 3.71 -25.20
CA ILE A 655 18.11 4.38 -23.87
C ILE A 655 19.30 3.85 -23.06
N ARG A 656 19.49 2.53 -23.01
CA ARG A 656 20.64 1.90 -22.33
C ARG A 656 21.98 2.36 -22.91
N SER A 657 22.04 2.58 -24.22
CA SER A 657 23.26 3.05 -24.89
C SER A 657 23.58 4.51 -24.54
N GLU A 658 22.57 5.37 -24.41
CA GLU A 658 22.76 6.73 -23.87
C GLU A 658 23.24 6.70 -22.42
N PHE A 659 22.63 5.86 -21.56
CA PHE A 659 23.07 5.67 -20.18
C PHE A 659 24.54 5.27 -20.11
N ALA A 660 24.95 4.25 -20.87
CA ALA A 660 26.34 3.82 -20.92
C ALA A 660 27.28 4.97 -21.34
N THR A 661 26.88 5.76 -22.34
CA THR A 661 27.70 6.84 -22.92
C THR A 661 27.96 7.95 -21.91
N TRP A 662 26.92 8.53 -21.31
CA TRP A 662 27.12 9.62 -20.36
C TRP A 662 27.74 9.13 -19.03
N MET A 663 27.45 7.89 -18.59
CA MET A 663 28.11 7.30 -17.41
C MET A 663 29.62 7.14 -17.65
N LYS A 664 30.02 6.78 -18.88
CA LYS A 664 31.43 6.74 -19.27
C LYS A 664 32.06 8.13 -19.21
N GLU A 665 31.39 9.16 -19.72
CA GLU A 665 31.86 10.55 -19.63
C GLU A 665 32.03 10.98 -18.17
N LEU A 666 31.04 10.71 -17.32
CA LEU A 666 31.09 11.01 -15.88
C LEU A 666 32.32 10.39 -15.22
N LEU A 667 32.57 9.10 -15.46
CA LEU A 667 33.70 8.39 -14.85
C LEU A 667 35.05 8.94 -15.34
N VAL A 668 35.18 9.29 -16.63
CA VAL A 668 36.40 9.93 -17.15
C VAL A 668 36.64 11.28 -16.49
N GLU A 669 35.61 12.14 -16.42
CA GLU A 669 35.71 13.47 -15.81
C GLU A 669 35.93 13.39 -14.29
N SER A 670 35.51 12.31 -13.65
CA SER A 670 35.77 12.01 -12.22
C SER A 670 37.21 11.52 -11.96
N GLY A 671 38.04 11.38 -13.00
CA GLY A 671 39.43 10.94 -12.88
C GLY A 671 39.62 9.41 -12.83
N ILE A 672 38.60 8.62 -13.15
CA ILE A 672 38.71 7.16 -13.25
C ILE A 672 39.47 6.80 -14.53
N SER A 673 40.39 5.83 -14.42
CA SER A 673 41.24 5.45 -15.56
C SER A 673 40.40 4.91 -16.73
N GLN A 674 40.79 5.25 -17.96
CA GLN A 674 40.11 4.82 -19.18
C GLN A 674 39.85 3.30 -19.22
N ALA A 675 40.81 2.47 -18.82
CA ALA A 675 40.65 1.01 -18.82
C ALA A 675 39.56 0.51 -17.85
N LYS A 676 39.40 1.18 -16.69
CA LYS A 676 38.32 0.88 -15.74
C LYS A 676 36.98 1.37 -16.26
N THR A 677 36.93 2.58 -16.82
CA THR A 677 35.72 3.15 -17.40
C THR A 677 35.18 2.34 -18.57
N GLU A 678 36.03 1.87 -19.49
CA GLU A 678 35.58 1.03 -20.62
C GLU A 678 34.98 -0.31 -20.16
N ARG A 679 35.40 -0.84 -19.00
CA ARG A 679 34.78 -2.05 -18.41
C ARG A 679 33.37 -1.77 -17.92
N VAL A 680 33.15 -0.65 -17.22
CA VAL A 680 31.80 -0.23 -16.80
C VAL A 680 30.91 0.03 -18.02
N PHE A 681 31.42 0.75 -19.03
CA PHE A 681 30.70 0.99 -20.28
C PHE A 681 30.26 -0.32 -20.96
N ALA A 682 31.17 -1.28 -21.10
CA ALA A 682 30.86 -2.58 -21.69
C ALA A 682 29.86 -3.39 -20.84
N ALA A 683 29.96 -3.31 -19.51
CA ALA A 683 29.02 -3.96 -18.60
C ALA A 683 27.61 -3.37 -18.71
N VAL A 684 27.47 -2.04 -18.77
CA VAL A 684 26.17 -1.37 -18.93
C VAL A 684 25.52 -1.75 -20.27
N LEU A 685 26.30 -1.81 -21.36
CA LEU A 685 25.78 -2.25 -22.66
C LEU A 685 25.36 -3.73 -22.69
N ALA A 686 25.99 -4.58 -21.87
CA ALA A 686 25.68 -6.00 -21.74
C ALA A 686 24.52 -6.28 -20.77
N ALA A 687 24.24 -5.37 -19.85
CA ALA A 687 23.16 -5.49 -18.86
C ALA A 687 21.76 -5.42 -19.52
N PRO A 688 20.73 -6.03 -18.91
CA PRO A 688 19.34 -5.81 -19.35
C PRO A 688 18.96 -4.32 -19.32
N PRO A 689 18.02 -3.85 -20.17
CA PRO A 689 17.51 -2.49 -20.08
C PRO A 689 16.87 -2.22 -18.71
N THR A 690 17.00 -0.99 -18.22
CA THR A 690 16.43 -0.54 -16.93
C THR A 690 15.34 0.52 -17.08
N MET A 691 15.08 0.96 -18.32
CA MET A 691 14.06 1.96 -18.66
C MET A 691 13.41 1.61 -19.99
N THR A 692 12.11 1.84 -20.07
CA THR A 692 11.34 1.87 -21.33
C THR A 692 10.63 3.21 -21.43
N LEU A 693 10.60 3.80 -22.62
CA LEU A 693 9.86 5.04 -22.87
C LEU A 693 8.98 4.84 -24.09
N ASN A 694 7.75 5.37 -24.04
CA ASN A 694 6.83 5.30 -25.18
C ASN A 694 6.02 6.58 -25.30
N VAL A 695 5.94 7.09 -26.52
CA VAL A 695 5.05 8.20 -26.84
C VAL A 695 3.66 7.61 -27.06
N ALA A 696 2.71 8.00 -26.21
CA ALA A 696 1.37 7.44 -26.25
C ALA A 696 0.61 7.88 -27.51
N GLU A 697 0.28 6.94 -28.41
CA GLU A 697 -0.71 7.16 -29.46
C GLU A 697 -2.13 7.03 -28.89
N THR A 698 -2.65 8.13 -28.33
CA THR A 698 -4.00 8.11 -27.73
C THR A 698 -5.08 8.43 -28.75
N GLN A 699 -6.17 7.67 -28.73
CA GLN A 699 -7.37 7.94 -29.55
C GLN A 699 -8.17 9.17 -29.08
N THR A 700 -7.92 9.63 -27.85
CA THR A 700 -8.59 10.79 -27.24
C THR A 700 -7.73 12.05 -27.36
N ARG A 701 -8.39 13.22 -27.44
CA ARG A 701 -7.71 14.53 -27.45
C ARG A 701 -7.48 15.10 -26.04
N ARG A 702 -8.10 14.52 -25.01
CA ARG A 702 -7.92 14.88 -23.61
C ARG A 702 -7.23 13.75 -22.86
N ASN A 703 -5.92 13.90 -22.65
CA ASN A 703 -5.07 12.92 -21.97
C ASN A 703 -4.43 13.54 -20.72
N ASN A 704 -3.65 12.74 -19.98
CA ASN A 704 -2.91 13.18 -18.78
C ASN A 704 -3.83 13.71 -17.67
N LEU A 705 -4.94 13.00 -17.45
CA LEU A 705 -5.94 13.36 -16.45
C LEU A 705 -5.36 13.32 -15.01
N GLY A 706 -6.07 13.96 -14.08
CA GLY A 706 -5.76 13.87 -12.66
C GLY A 706 -5.83 12.44 -12.11
N ALA A 707 -5.29 12.23 -10.91
CA ALA A 707 -5.55 10.99 -10.18
C ALA A 707 -7.04 10.89 -9.85
N ALA A 708 -7.58 9.68 -9.93
CA ALA A 708 -8.93 9.42 -9.44
C ALA A 708 -8.91 9.41 -7.91
N VAL A 709 -10.00 9.85 -7.29
CA VAL A 709 -10.18 9.71 -5.83
C VAL A 709 -10.24 8.22 -5.51
N GLU A 710 -9.26 7.75 -4.75
CA GLU A 710 -9.20 6.36 -4.29
C GLU A 710 -10.09 6.16 -3.06
N ILE A 711 -10.40 4.90 -2.75
CA ILE A 711 -11.20 4.55 -1.58
C ILE A 711 -10.29 4.42 -0.35
N ASP A 712 -10.64 5.11 0.73
CA ASP A 712 -9.93 5.02 2.01
C ASP A 712 -10.66 4.04 2.93
N ASP A 713 -9.92 3.10 3.54
CA ASP A 713 -10.47 2.09 4.44
C ASP A 713 -11.16 2.71 5.66
N ALA A 714 -10.78 3.91 6.10
CA ALA A 714 -11.46 4.60 7.20
C ALA A 714 -12.91 4.96 6.84
N PHE A 715 -13.15 5.40 5.59
CA PHE A 715 -14.50 5.66 5.10
C PHE A 715 -15.29 4.36 4.95
N VAL A 716 -14.64 3.27 4.48
CA VAL A 716 -15.25 1.94 4.38
C VAL A 716 -15.68 1.42 5.74
N SER A 717 -14.81 1.49 6.75
CA SER A 717 -15.11 1.07 8.11
C SER A 717 -16.22 1.89 8.75
N THR A 718 -16.26 3.19 8.47
CA THR A 718 -17.39 4.06 8.87
C THR A 718 -18.70 3.61 8.23
N ALA A 719 -18.72 3.33 6.93
CA ALA A 719 -19.90 2.84 6.23
C ALA A 719 -20.35 1.47 6.76
N ASN A 720 -19.42 0.56 7.01
CA ASN A 720 -19.69 -0.76 7.60
C ASN A 720 -20.33 -0.65 8.98
N ARG A 721 -19.82 0.24 9.85
CA ARG A 721 -20.41 0.53 11.16
C ARG A 721 -21.85 1.03 11.04
N MET A 722 -22.08 1.99 10.14
CA MET A 722 -23.42 2.53 9.86
C MET A 722 -24.41 1.48 9.34
N ILE A 723 -23.92 0.51 8.56
CA ILE A 723 -24.72 -0.64 8.10
C ILE A 723 -25.03 -1.57 9.27
N ALA A 724 -24.02 -1.94 10.06
CA ALA A 724 -24.20 -2.81 11.22
C ALA A 724 -25.23 -2.22 12.20
N GLU A 725 -25.17 -0.92 12.48
CA GLU A 725 -26.13 -0.20 13.32
C GLU A 725 -27.56 -0.29 12.78
N ARG A 726 -27.75 -0.13 11.46
CA ARG A 726 -29.06 -0.27 10.80
C ARG A 726 -29.55 -1.72 10.80
N VAL A 727 -28.66 -2.70 10.61
CA VAL A 727 -28.98 -4.14 10.66
C VAL A 727 -29.49 -4.52 12.04
N LYS A 728 -28.84 -4.01 13.09
CA LYS A 728 -29.30 -4.14 14.47
C LYS A 728 -30.64 -3.46 14.71
N ALA A 729 -30.81 -2.23 14.23
CA ALA A 729 -32.07 -1.49 14.34
C ALA A 729 -33.24 -2.19 13.62
N ALA A 730 -32.96 -2.93 12.54
CA ALA A 730 -33.91 -3.75 11.82
C ALA A 730 -34.32 -5.05 12.56
N GLY A 731 -33.72 -5.34 13.72
CA GLY A 731 -34.06 -6.50 14.55
C GLY A 731 -33.50 -7.83 14.05
N VAL A 732 -32.46 -7.79 13.21
CA VAL A 732 -31.73 -9.00 12.78
C VAL A 732 -31.06 -9.65 13.98
N VAL A 733 -31.00 -10.98 14.02
CA VAL A 733 -30.41 -11.73 15.15
C VAL A 733 -29.02 -12.21 14.76
N PRO A 734 -27.98 -12.02 15.60
CA PRO A 734 -26.67 -12.63 15.40
C PRO A 734 -26.76 -14.16 15.30
N LYS A 735 -26.49 -14.70 14.10
CA LYS A 735 -26.39 -16.14 13.80
C LYS A 735 -25.93 -16.37 12.36
N LEU A 736 -25.76 -17.64 12.00
CA LEU A 736 -25.63 -18.09 10.62
C LEU A 736 -27.03 -18.23 9.98
N TYR A 737 -27.19 -17.65 8.80
CA TYR A 737 -28.38 -17.71 7.96
C TYR A 737 -28.06 -18.50 6.68
N GLU A 738 -28.87 -19.50 6.37
CA GLU A 738 -28.66 -20.41 5.23
C GLU A 738 -29.89 -20.46 4.31
N GLY A 739 -29.69 -20.85 3.05
CA GLY A 739 -30.76 -21.15 2.10
C GLY A 739 -31.76 -20.00 1.91
N ASP A 740 -33.05 -20.30 2.05
CA ASP A 740 -34.13 -19.33 1.86
C ASP A 740 -34.13 -18.22 2.94
N GLU A 741 -33.61 -18.53 4.14
CA GLU A 741 -33.49 -17.53 5.20
C GLU A 741 -32.43 -16.48 4.83
N ALA A 742 -31.28 -16.92 4.31
CA ALA A 742 -30.23 -16.03 3.79
C ALA A 742 -30.73 -15.18 2.61
N LYS A 743 -31.46 -15.80 1.66
CA LYS A 743 -32.06 -15.09 0.51
C LYS A 743 -33.01 -13.99 0.96
N THR A 744 -33.88 -14.29 1.93
CA THR A 744 -34.88 -13.34 2.43
C THR A 744 -34.20 -12.22 3.21
N LEU A 745 -33.26 -12.55 4.10
CA LEU A 745 -32.50 -11.57 4.88
C LEU A 745 -31.75 -10.60 3.97
N ASP A 746 -31.02 -11.10 2.97
CA ASP A 746 -30.24 -10.22 2.10
C ASP A 746 -31.13 -9.33 1.23
N ARG A 747 -32.15 -9.91 0.58
CA ARG A 747 -33.07 -9.18 -0.30
C ARG A 747 -33.81 -8.08 0.44
N ASP A 748 -34.44 -8.43 1.55
CA ASP A 748 -35.43 -7.56 2.20
C ASP A 748 -34.79 -6.61 3.22
N VAL A 749 -33.59 -6.93 3.71
CA VAL A 749 -32.93 -6.17 4.78
C VAL A 749 -31.55 -5.67 4.37
N LEU A 750 -30.59 -6.57 4.11
CA LEU A 750 -29.17 -6.15 4.00
C LEU A 750 -28.90 -5.30 2.74
N ALA A 751 -29.39 -5.73 1.57
CA ALA A 751 -29.22 -4.99 0.33
C ALA A 751 -30.04 -3.68 0.33
N ALA A 752 -31.19 -3.68 1.00
CA ALA A 752 -32.02 -2.48 1.17
C ALA A 752 -31.32 -1.44 2.06
N ILE A 753 -30.74 -1.86 3.18
CA ILE A 753 -29.96 -0.99 4.09
C ILE A 753 -28.75 -0.38 3.38
N ALA A 754 -28.02 -1.18 2.59
CA ALA A 754 -26.88 -0.67 1.84
C ALA A 754 -27.30 0.35 0.78
N LEU A 755 -28.44 0.13 0.13
CA LEU A 755 -28.98 1.10 -0.83
C LEU A 755 -29.46 2.38 -0.15
N GLU A 756 -30.18 2.27 0.97
CA GLU A 756 -30.65 3.40 1.76
C GLU A 756 -29.49 4.27 2.22
N LEU A 757 -28.40 3.67 2.70
CA LEU A 757 -27.19 4.41 3.09
C LEU A 757 -26.59 5.17 1.90
N LEU A 758 -26.51 4.55 0.72
CA LEU A 758 -26.03 5.23 -0.49
C LEU A 758 -26.95 6.41 -0.84
N GLU A 759 -28.26 6.20 -0.90
CA GLU A 759 -29.23 7.27 -1.25
C GLU A 759 -29.24 8.41 -0.23
N GLU A 760 -29.09 8.11 1.06
CA GLU A 760 -28.92 9.10 2.12
C GLU A 760 -27.69 9.97 1.88
N ARG A 761 -26.53 9.37 1.60
CA ARG A 761 -25.29 10.11 1.31
C ARG A 761 -25.42 10.97 0.06
N LEU A 762 -26.09 10.49 -0.99
CA LEU A 762 -26.31 11.25 -2.21
C LEU A 762 -27.28 12.42 -2.01
N SER A 763 -28.25 12.28 -1.09
CA SER A 763 -29.30 13.28 -0.86
C SER A 763 -28.79 14.66 -0.45
N GLU A 764 -27.58 14.73 0.10
CA GLU A 764 -26.96 15.97 0.56
C GLU A 764 -26.43 16.85 -0.59
N TYR A 765 -26.35 16.30 -1.81
CA TYR A 765 -25.78 16.96 -2.99
C TYR A 765 -26.78 17.03 -4.15
N SER A 766 -26.51 17.89 -5.13
CA SER A 766 -27.35 17.97 -6.33
C SER A 766 -26.98 16.86 -7.31
N SER A 767 -27.99 16.31 -8.00
CA SER A 767 -27.82 15.27 -9.01
C SER A 767 -26.79 15.65 -10.07
N ASP A 768 -26.85 16.88 -10.58
CA ASP A 768 -25.97 17.32 -11.67
C ASP A 768 -24.50 17.38 -11.23
N LYS A 769 -24.22 17.84 -10.00
CA LYS A 769 -22.86 17.85 -9.45
C LYS A 769 -22.32 16.43 -9.24
N LEU A 770 -23.15 15.53 -8.71
CA LEU A 770 -22.79 14.12 -8.52
C LEU A 770 -22.47 13.42 -9.84
N VAL A 771 -23.30 13.65 -10.86
CA VAL A 771 -23.12 13.07 -12.20
C VAL A 771 -21.89 13.65 -12.88
N ALA A 772 -21.69 14.97 -12.85
CA ALA A 772 -20.51 15.61 -13.43
C ALA A 772 -19.21 15.12 -12.78
N PHE A 773 -19.11 15.20 -11.45
CA PHE A 773 -17.94 14.74 -10.72
C PHE A 773 -17.70 13.24 -10.91
N GLY A 774 -18.75 12.41 -10.86
CA GLY A 774 -18.65 10.97 -11.09
C GLY A 774 -18.15 10.60 -12.49
N MET A 775 -18.55 11.34 -13.52
CA MET A 775 -18.05 11.14 -14.88
C MET A 775 -16.59 11.57 -15.04
N GLU A 776 -16.15 12.63 -14.35
CA GLU A 776 -14.72 12.99 -14.28
C GLU A 776 -13.91 11.87 -13.62
N GLN A 777 -14.36 11.37 -12.47
CA GLN A 777 -13.70 10.27 -11.76
C GLN A 777 -13.68 8.97 -12.56
N LEU A 778 -14.75 8.64 -13.30
CA LEU A 778 -14.77 7.50 -14.23
C LEU A 778 -13.71 7.64 -15.32
N GLN A 779 -13.61 8.81 -15.91
CA GLN A 779 -12.63 9.08 -16.96
C GLN A 779 -11.19 8.93 -16.44
N ARG A 780 -10.90 9.53 -15.28
CA ARG A 780 -9.60 9.38 -14.58
C ARG A 780 -9.29 7.93 -14.26
N THR A 781 -10.26 7.19 -13.72
CA THR A 781 -10.08 5.78 -13.33
C THR A 781 -9.71 4.92 -14.52
N VAL A 782 -10.39 5.10 -15.66
CA VAL A 782 -10.14 4.34 -16.89
C VAL A 782 -8.78 4.68 -17.48
N ASP A 783 -8.44 5.97 -17.63
CA ASP A 783 -7.15 6.43 -18.15
C ASP A 783 -5.99 5.91 -17.27
N ASN A 784 -6.09 6.08 -15.95
CA ASN A 784 -5.08 5.59 -15.01
C ASN A 784 -4.89 4.06 -15.08
N SER A 785 -5.98 3.30 -15.13
CA SER A 785 -5.91 1.84 -15.20
C SER A 785 -5.32 1.34 -16.51
N ALA A 786 -5.69 1.97 -17.63
CA ALA A 786 -5.16 1.65 -18.95
C ALA A 786 -3.65 1.91 -19.03
N ARG A 787 -3.20 3.08 -18.57
CA ARG A 787 -1.77 3.44 -18.51
C ARG A 787 -0.97 2.48 -17.62
N LYS A 788 -1.45 2.20 -16.41
CA LYS A 788 -0.76 1.26 -15.49
C LYS A 788 -0.66 -0.15 -16.09
N LEU A 789 -1.71 -0.67 -16.70
CA LEU A 789 -1.70 -2.00 -17.31
C LEU A 789 -0.75 -2.08 -18.51
N GLU A 790 -0.72 -1.05 -19.34
CA GLU A 790 0.22 -0.98 -20.46
C GLU A 790 1.67 -0.91 -19.96
N ASN A 791 1.96 -0.11 -18.93
CA ASN A 791 3.28 -0.05 -18.31
C ASN A 791 3.71 -1.43 -17.77
N VAL A 792 2.81 -2.17 -17.11
CA VAL A 792 3.11 -3.52 -16.61
C VAL A 792 3.43 -4.48 -17.75
N ARG A 793 2.62 -4.49 -18.81
CA ARG A 793 2.85 -5.36 -19.98
C ARG A 793 4.16 -5.04 -20.69
N ARG A 794 4.48 -3.76 -20.85
CA ARG A 794 5.72 -3.31 -21.46
C ARG A 794 6.93 -3.71 -20.63
N SER A 795 6.87 -3.44 -19.33
CA SER A 795 7.91 -3.81 -18.37
C SER A 795 8.16 -5.32 -18.38
N ALA A 796 7.09 -6.13 -18.45
CA ALA A 796 7.20 -7.59 -18.52
C ALA A 796 7.89 -8.11 -19.80
N ARG A 797 7.80 -7.36 -20.90
CA ARG A 797 8.41 -7.73 -22.19
C ARG A 797 9.86 -7.28 -22.31
N GLU A 798 10.20 -6.11 -21.74
CA GLU A 798 11.46 -5.43 -22.03
C GLU A 798 12.44 -5.36 -20.85
N LEU A 799 11.96 -5.50 -19.60
CA LEU A 799 12.76 -5.32 -18.39
C LEU A 799 12.93 -6.64 -17.61
N SER A 800 13.98 -6.70 -16.79
CA SER A 800 14.12 -7.74 -15.77
C SER A 800 13.36 -7.31 -14.52
N LEU A 801 12.37 -8.11 -14.10
CA LEU A 801 11.47 -7.77 -12.99
C LEU A 801 11.73 -8.67 -11.78
N SER A 802 11.71 -8.08 -10.59
CA SER A 802 11.75 -8.80 -9.30
C SER A 802 10.36 -9.26 -8.81
N TRP A 803 9.31 -8.95 -9.58
CA TRP A 803 7.91 -9.23 -9.25
C TRP A 803 7.20 -9.92 -10.42
N ASP A 804 6.15 -10.68 -10.11
CA ASP A 804 5.34 -11.36 -11.13
C ASP A 804 4.45 -10.36 -11.89
N PRO A 805 4.65 -10.18 -13.21
CA PRO A 805 3.88 -9.23 -13.99
C PRO A 805 2.42 -9.62 -14.18
N VAL A 806 2.09 -10.90 -14.15
CA VAL A 806 0.71 -11.39 -14.25
C VAL A 806 -0.05 -11.01 -12.98
N ASP A 807 0.54 -11.25 -11.81
CA ASP A 807 -0.03 -10.87 -10.51
C ASP A 807 -0.21 -9.35 -10.41
N ARG A 808 0.79 -8.57 -10.83
CA ARG A 808 0.71 -7.11 -10.80
C ARG A 808 -0.36 -6.57 -11.75
N ALA A 809 -0.49 -7.15 -12.94
CA ALA A 809 -1.55 -6.82 -13.88
C ALA A 809 -2.94 -7.19 -13.32
N ALA A 810 -3.05 -8.34 -12.65
CA ALA A 810 -4.28 -8.78 -12.00
C ALA A 810 -4.73 -7.83 -10.90
N GLN A 811 -3.81 -7.43 -10.02
CA GLN A 811 -4.08 -6.44 -8.97
C GLN A 811 -4.51 -5.10 -9.56
N THR A 812 -3.75 -4.59 -10.55
CA THR A 812 -4.04 -3.32 -11.22
C THR A 812 -5.41 -3.34 -11.90
N HIS A 813 -5.71 -4.43 -12.61
CA HIS A 813 -7.00 -4.61 -13.27
C HIS A 813 -8.15 -4.68 -12.26
N ALA A 814 -8.00 -5.45 -11.18
CA ALA A 814 -9.00 -5.59 -10.14
C ALA A 814 -9.30 -4.26 -9.44
N GLN A 815 -8.26 -3.52 -9.02
CA GLN A 815 -8.39 -2.20 -8.39
C GLN A 815 -9.11 -1.20 -9.31
N GLY A 816 -8.65 -1.07 -10.56
CA GLY A 816 -9.25 -0.19 -11.56
C GLY A 816 -10.70 -0.56 -11.88
N HIS A 817 -11.00 -1.85 -12.04
CA HIS A 817 -12.35 -2.34 -12.30
C HIS A 817 -13.31 -2.04 -11.15
N VAL A 818 -12.88 -2.29 -9.91
CA VAL A 818 -13.70 -2.07 -8.72
C VAL A 818 -13.99 -0.59 -8.51
N LEU A 819 -12.97 0.28 -8.61
CA LEU A 819 -13.17 1.73 -8.50
C LEU A 819 -14.08 2.28 -9.60
N ARG A 820 -13.94 1.79 -10.85
CA ARG A 820 -14.85 2.15 -11.94
C ARG A 820 -16.29 1.78 -11.58
N ARG A 821 -16.52 0.59 -11.03
CA ARG A 821 -17.85 0.13 -10.64
C ARG A 821 -18.48 0.95 -9.52
N TYR A 822 -17.70 1.42 -8.56
CA TYR A 822 -18.20 2.34 -7.53
C TYR A 822 -18.68 3.65 -8.15
N ASN A 823 -17.89 4.26 -9.02
CA ASN A 823 -18.29 5.50 -9.69
C ASN A 823 -19.52 5.28 -10.61
N GLU A 824 -19.59 4.16 -11.36
CA GLU A 824 -20.78 3.78 -12.14
C GLU A 824 -22.04 3.73 -11.25
N ILE A 825 -21.96 3.07 -10.09
CA ILE A 825 -23.06 2.96 -9.12
C ILE A 825 -23.51 4.33 -8.64
N VAL A 826 -22.57 5.22 -8.31
CA VAL A 826 -22.90 6.56 -7.81
C VAL A 826 -23.65 7.37 -8.86
N VAL A 827 -23.16 7.40 -10.10
CA VAL A 827 -23.81 8.12 -11.21
C VAL A 827 -25.19 7.52 -11.50
N GLU A 828 -25.32 6.19 -11.56
CA GLU A 828 -26.60 5.52 -11.76
C GLU A 828 -27.60 5.82 -10.64
N ALA A 829 -27.16 5.79 -9.38
CA ALA A 829 -27.98 6.08 -8.22
C ALA A 829 -28.41 7.56 -8.21
N ALA A 830 -27.51 8.50 -8.48
CA ALA A 830 -27.79 9.93 -8.55
C ALA A 830 -28.84 10.24 -9.63
N LEU A 831 -28.69 9.70 -10.85
CA LEU A 831 -29.68 9.87 -11.92
C LEU A 831 -31.06 9.30 -11.54
N ARG A 832 -31.08 8.15 -10.85
CA ARG A 832 -32.32 7.49 -10.43
C ARG A 832 -33.06 8.27 -9.35
N SER A 833 -32.38 8.62 -8.25
CA SER A 833 -32.96 9.30 -7.10
C SER A 833 -33.15 10.81 -7.32
N ALA A 834 -32.39 11.41 -8.25
CA ALA A 834 -32.41 12.83 -8.59
C ALA A 834 -32.34 13.75 -7.34
N PRO A 835 -31.27 13.63 -6.53
CA PRO A 835 -31.15 14.38 -5.29
C PRO A 835 -31.01 15.88 -5.56
N SER A 836 -31.47 16.70 -4.61
CA SER A 836 -31.56 18.15 -4.74
C SER A 836 -30.80 18.91 -3.65
N GLY A 837 -29.83 18.27 -3.01
CA GLY A 837 -29.01 18.90 -1.97
C GLY A 837 -28.11 20.00 -2.52
N ASP A 838 -27.58 20.83 -1.64
CA ASP A 838 -26.82 22.04 -2.00
C ASP A 838 -25.36 22.01 -1.53
N LYS A 839 -24.93 20.95 -0.83
CA LYS A 839 -23.55 20.80 -0.39
C LYS A 839 -22.58 20.80 -1.58
N ILE A 840 -21.35 21.23 -1.30
CA ILE A 840 -20.25 21.25 -2.27
C ILE A 840 -19.57 19.87 -2.28
N MET A 841 -19.26 19.39 -3.48
CA MET A 841 -18.60 18.11 -3.69
C MET A 841 -17.09 18.31 -3.66
N ASP A 842 -16.42 17.62 -2.75
CA ASP A 842 -14.97 17.55 -2.61
C ASP A 842 -14.49 16.10 -2.49
N GLU A 843 -13.17 15.87 -2.42
CA GLU A 843 -12.61 14.52 -2.37
C GLU A 843 -13.00 13.73 -1.10
N PRO A 844 -12.99 14.30 0.13
CA PRO A 844 -13.51 13.62 1.31
C PRO A 844 -14.99 13.22 1.20
N ALA A 845 -15.84 14.12 0.68
CA ALA A 845 -17.25 13.83 0.43
C ALA A 845 -17.40 12.67 -0.55
N TRP A 846 -16.65 12.69 -1.66
CA TRP A 846 -16.66 11.62 -2.65
C TRP A 846 -16.17 10.29 -2.07
N GLY A 847 -15.09 10.29 -1.27
CA GLY A 847 -14.59 9.10 -0.58
C GLY A 847 -15.65 8.44 0.32
N GLY A 848 -16.41 9.24 1.07
CA GLY A 848 -17.56 8.76 1.86
C GLY A 848 -18.69 8.16 1.01
N ILE A 849 -18.98 8.76 -0.16
CA ILE A 849 -19.96 8.24 -1.12
C ILE A 849 -19.46 6.94 -1.77
N LEU A 850 -18.18 6.85 -2.14
CA LEU A 850 -17.56 5.64 -2.68
C LEU A 850 -17.60 4.49 -1.67
N ALA A 851 -17.39 4.76 -0.37
CA ALA A 851 -17.54 3.75 0.67
C ALA A 851 -18.98 3.19 0.77
N ALA A 852 -19.99 4.04 0.66
CA ALA A 852 -21.38 3.59 0.59
C ALA A 852 -21.67 2.80 -0.71
N ALA A 853 -21.12 3.25 -1.84
CA ALA A 853 -21.23 2.55 -3.12
C ALA A 853 -20.53 1.18 -3.11
N LYS A 854 -19.39 1.06 -2.41
CA LYS A 854 -18.72 -0.22 -2.14
C LYS A 854 -19.64 -1.16 -1.38
N ALA A 855 -20.19 -0.71 -0.26
CA ALA A 855 -21.06 -1.55 0.54
C ALA A 855 -22.32 -2.00 -0.23
N TYR A 856 -22.86 -1.13 -1.09
CA TYR A 856 -23.93 -1.49 -2.02
C TYR A 856 -23.48 -2.50 -3.09
N LEU A 857 -22.30 -2.33 -3.68
CA LEU A 857 -21.74 -3.31 -4.64
C LEU A 857 -21.58 -4.68 -3.97
N GLU A 858 -20.99 -4.74 -2.78
CA GLU A 858 -20.82 -5.97 -2.00
C GLU A 858 -22.16 -6.60 -1.65
N ALA A 859 -23.16 -5.80 -1.30
CA ALA A 859 -24.51 -6.29 -1.06
C ALA A 859 -25.14 -6.91 -2.33
N THR A 860 -25.01 -6.27 -3.48
CA THR A 860 -25.52 -6.83 -4.75
C THR A 860 -24.77 -8.08 -5.19
N ALA A 861 -23.43 -8.12 -5.05
CA ALA A 861 -22.62 -9.30 -5.36
C ALA A 861 -22.92 -10.48 -4.42
N ARG A 862 -23.13 -10.21 -3.13
CA ARG A 862 -23.61 -11.19 -2.15
C ARG A 862 -25.01 -11.69 -2.53
N SER A 863 -25.92 -10.79 -2.93
CA SER A 863 -27.26 -11.15 -3.39
C SER A 863 -27.22 -12.05 -4.61
N GLU A 864 -26.38 -11.75 -5.60
CA GLU A 864 -26.14 -12.59 -6.78
C GLU A 864 -25.64 -13.98 -6.35
N SER A 865 -24.61 -14.04 -5.51
CA SER A 865 -24.03 -15.30 -5.02
C SER A 865 -25.07 -16.17 -4.32
N ILE A 866 -25.86 -15.58 -3.41
CA ILE A 866 -26.90 -16.28 -2.64
C ILE A 866 -28.10 -16.66 -3.51
N HIS A 867 -28.42 -15.87 -4.54
CA HIS A 867 -29.55 -16.16 -5.42
C HIS A 867 -29.24 -17.31 -6.38
N TYR A 868 -28.08 -17.27 -7.04
CA TYR A 868 -27.70 -18.24 -8.06
C TYR A 868 -27.05 -19.50 -7.49
N GLN A 869 -26.45 -19.42 -6.29
CA GLN A 869 -25.84 -20.56 -5.58
C GLN A 869 -24.83 -21.31 -6.46
N VAL A 870 -23.97 -20.57 -7.20
CA VAL A 870 -22.85 -21.19 -7.93
C VAL A 870 -21.99 -21.94 -6.92
N THR A 871 -21.49 -21.23 -5.92
CA THR A 871 -20.95 -21.77 -4.66
C THR A 871 -22.04 -21.70 -3.58
N PRO A 872 -22.24 -22.71 -2.72
CA PRO A 872 -23.19 -22.61 -1.63
C PRO A 872 -22.71 -21.63 -0.58
N THR A 873 -23.53 -20.63 -0.30
CA THR A 873 -23.13 -19.47 0.48
C THR A 873 -24.14 -19.18 1.59
N ALA A 874 -23.65 -18.92 2.79
CA ALA A 874 -24.42 -18.48 3.96
C ALA A 874 -23.98 -17.08 4.41
N ILE A 875 -24.87 -16.42 5.17
CA ILE A 875 -24.60 -15.11 5.78
C ILE A 875 -24.40 -15.32 7.27
N LYS A 876 -23.24 -14.94 7.79
CA LYS A 876 -23.00 -14.89 9.23
C LYS A 876 -23.12 -13.45 9.70
N ILE A 877 -24.05 -13.21 10.62
CA ILE A 877 -24.13 -11.97 11.39
C ILE A 877 -23.47 -12.23 12.75
N SER A 878 -22.38 -11.51 13.03
CA SER A 878 -21.65 -11.60 14.31
C SER A 878 -22.42 -10.97 15.47
N ASP A 879 -21.96 -11.16 16.71
CA ASP A 879 -22.51 -10.48 17.89
C ASP A 879 -22.32 -8.96 17.84
N LEU A 880 -21.36 -8.49 17.04
CA LEU A 880 -21.13 -7.07 16.74
C LEU A 880 -21.93 -6.61 15.51
N PHE A 881 -22.79 -7.45 14.93
CA PHE A 881 -23.61 -7.18 13.74
C PHE A 881 -22.83 -7.01 12.42
N GLU A 882 -21.54 -7.33 12.43
CA GLU A 882 -20.73 -7.46 11.23
C GLU A 882 -21.26 -8.59 10.34
N ILE A 883 -21.28 -8.32 9.03
CA ILE A 883 -21.80 -9.19 7.99
C ILE A 883 -20.63 -9.89 7.33
N THR A 884 -20.58 -11.22 7.42
CA THR A 884 -19.58 -12.03 6.71
C THR A 884 -20.25 -13.10 5.87
N ILE A 885 -19.60 -13.47 4.77
CA ILE A 885 -20.04 -14.54 3.89
C ILE A 885 -19.25 -15.79 4.25
N GLN A 886 -19.92 -16.94 4.36
CA GLN A 886 -19.28 -18.24 4.59
C GLN A 886 -19.69 -19.24 3.52
N ASP A 887 -18.71 -19.95 2.97
CA ASP A 887 -18.98 -21.09 2.11
C ASP A 887 -19.49 -22.26 2.95
N VAL A 888 -20.58 -22.89 2.50
CA VAL A 888 -21.18 -24.03 3.21
C VAL A 888 -20.98 -25.29 2.38
N THR A 889 -20.49 -26.35 3.01
CA THR A 889 -20.48 -27.66 2.38
C THR A 889 -21.89 -28.24 2.40
N LEU A 890 -22.60 -28.17 1.26
CA LEU A 890 -23.90 -28.82 1.15
C LEU A 890 -23.73 -30.35 1.16
N MET A 891 -24.24 -30.99 2.22
CA MET A 891 -24.42 -32.44 2.29
C MET A 891 -25.72 -32.83 1.56
N GLY A 892 -25.67 -32.88 0.22
CA GLY A 892 -26.75 -33.40 -0.64
C GLY A 892 -27.24 -32.44 -1.73
N PRO A 893 -28.01 -32.94 -2.72
CA PRO A 893 -28.51 -32.13 -3.83
C PRO A 893 -29.49 -31.06 -3.34
N ALA A 894 -29.31 -29.83 -3.82
CA ALA A 894 -30.23 -28.74 -3.50
C ALA A 894 -31.64 -29.02 -4.07
N LYS A 895 -32.68 -28.44 -3.46
CA LYS A 895 -34.05 -28.46 -4.01
C LYS A 895 -34.03 -27.95 -5.45
N GLY A 896 -34.34 -28.81 -6.41
CA GLY A 896 -34.30 -28.52 -7.85
C GLY A 896 -33.27 -29.31 -8.65
N GLY A 897 -32.47 -30.18 -8.00
CA GLY A 897 -31.54 -31.08 -8.70
C GLY A 897 -30.23 -30.44 -9.18
N ARG A 898 -30.00 -29.15 -8.85
CA ARG A 898 -28.70 -28.51 -9.06
C ARG A 898 -27.73 -28.96 -7.96
N ASN A 899 -26.64 -29.61 -8.36
CA ASN A 899 -25.47 -29.72 -7.49
C ASN A 899 -24.75 -28.38 -7.50
N PRO A 900 -24.26 -27.89 -6.36
CA PRO A 900 -23.45 -26.68 -6.34
C PRO A 900 -22.10 -26.90 -7.04
N TYR A 901 -21.61 -25.88 -7.72
CA TYR A 901 -20.31 -25.88 -8.38
C TYR A 901 -19.27 -25.24 -7.44
N GLN A 902 -18.20 -25.97 -7.10
CA GLN A 902 -17.10 -25.38 -6.32
C GLN A 902 -16.16 -24.63 -7.26
N LEU A 903 -16.56 -23.44 -7.73
CA LEU A 903 -15.76 -22.64 -8.64
C LEU A 903 -14.58 -21.97 -7.92
N ASN A 904 -13.37 -22.24 -8.37
CA ASN A 904 -12.21 -21.43 -8.00
C ASN A 904 -12.16 -20.13 -8.84
N GLY A 905 -12.82 -19.08 -8.33
CA GLY A 905 -12.92 -17.80 -9.05
C GLY A 905 -11.59 -17.04 -9.18
N ALA A 906 -10.66 -17.25 -8.24
CA ALA A 906 -9.34 -16.62 -8.27
C ALA A 906 -8.49 -17.20 -9.42
N GLU A 907 -8.38 -18.53 -9.48
CA GLU A 907 -7.68 -19.23 -10.56
C GLU A 907 -8.29 -18.93 -11.94
N TYR A 908 -9.62 -18.88 -12.04
CA TYR A 908 -10.29 -18.51 -13.29
C TYR A 908 -9.91 -17.09 -13.75
N SER A 909 -9.89 -16.13 -12.82
CA SER A 909 -9.55 -14.73 -13.14
C SER A 909 -8.09 -14.59 -13.54
N GLU A 910 -7.19 -15.26 -12.82
CA GLU A 910 -5.76 -15.30 -13.12
C GLU A 910 -5.48 -15.93 -14.50
N ALA A 911 -6.16 -17.03 -14.82
CA ALA A 911 -6.02 -17.70 -16.12
C ALA A 911 -6.43 -16.80 -17.29
N ILE A 912 -7.52 -16.02 -17.17
CA ILE A 912 -7.93 -15.04 -18.20
C ILE A 912 -6.85 -13.98 -18.40
N ILE A 913 -6.26 -13.48 -17.31
CA ILE A 913 -5.25 -12.43 -17.38
C ILE A 913 -3.98 -12.98 -18.03
N ARG A 914 -3.54 -14.17 -17.61
CA ARG A 914 -2.37 -14.87 -18.15
C ARG A 914 -2.48 -15.10 -19.65
N GLU A 915 -3.65 -15.55 -20.13
CA GLU A 915 -3.85 -15.74 -21.57
C GLU A 915 -3.75 -14.42 -22.35
N GLY A 916 -4.11 -13.29 -21.73
CA GLY A 916 -3.88 -11.95 -22.31
C GLY A 916 -2.41 -11.51 -22.38
N PHE A 917 -1.46 -12.30 -21.86
CA PHE A 917 -0.01 -12.12 -22.02
C PHE A 917 0.61 -13.06 -23.07
N GLU A 918 -0.08 -14.13 -23.46
CA GLU A 918 0.40 -15.07 -24.48
C GLU A 918 0.16 -14.51 -25.90
N ASP A 919 0.99 -14.91 -26.86
CA ASP A 919 0.92 -14.40 -28.25
C ASP A 919 -0.47 -14.65 -28.86
N ASP A 920 -0.99 -13.66 -29.60
CA ASP A 920 -2.28 -13.75 -30.29
C ASP A 920 -2.32 -14.98 -31.20
N TRP A 921 -3.09 -15.98 -30.79
CA TRP A 921 -3.39 -17.14 -31.63
C TRP A 921 -4.22 -16.68 -32.84
N PRO A 922 -3.84 -17.04 -34.09
CA PRO A 922 -4.59 -16.64 -35.27
C PRO A 922 -6.00 -17.25 -35.28
N GLU A 923 -7.01 -16.42 -35.06
CA GLU A 923 -8.44 -16.80 -35.11
C GLU A 923 -8.97 -16.77 -36.55
N SER A 924 -9.61 -17.86 -36.99
CA SER A 924 -10.35 -17.85 -38.26
C SER A 924 -11.51 -16.85 -38.19
N ALA A 925 -11.52 -15.88 -39.10
CA ALA A 925 -12.58 -14.87 -39.17
C ALA A 925 -13.96 -15.50 -39.47
N VAL A 926 -14.98 -15.01 -38.76
CA VAL A 926 -16.38 -15.32 -39.05
C VAL A 926 -16.76 -14.67 -40.40
N PRO A 927 -17.58 -15.33 -41.25
CA PRO A 927 -17.99 -14.75 -42.52
C PRO A 927 -18.65 -13.37 -42.38
N ALA A 928 -18.22 -12.39 -43.18
CA ALA A 928 -18.75 -11.03 -43.18
C ALA A 928 -20.29 -10.96 -43.31
N SER A 929 -20.89 -11.89 -44.07
CA SER A 929 -22.35 -11.99 -44.23
C SER A 929 -23.11 -12.24 -42.92
N LEU A 930 -22.47 -12.82 -41.90
CA LEU A 930 -23.08 -13.00 -40.58
C LEU A 930 -23.03 -11.72 -39.75
N HIS A 931 -21.97 -10.90 -39.88
CA HIS A 931 -21.95 -9.55 -39.32
C HIS A 931 -23.05 -8.70 -39.94
N GLU A 932 -23.17 -8.70 -41.27
CA GLU A 932 -24.25 -8.01 -41.99
C GLU A 932 -25.64 -8.47 -41.53
N ALA A 933 -25.84 -9.77 -41.31
CA ALA A 933 -27.12 -10.30 -40.84
C ALA A 933 -27.47 -9.82 -39.41
N VAL A 934 -26.48 -9.71 -38.52
CA VAL A 934 -26.66 -9.11 -37.18
C VAL A 934 -26.99 -7.62 -37.32
N ASP A 935 -26.29 -6.89 -38.19
CA ASP A 935 -26.53 -5.46 -38.40
C ASP A 935 -27.93 -5.15 -38.96
N VAL A 936 -28.43 -5.97 -39.89
CA VAL A 936 -29.80 -5.85 -40.41
C VAL A 936 -30.84 -5.98 -39.29
N GLU A 937 -30.68 -6.97 -38.42
CA GLU A 937 -31.62 -7.20 -37.32
C GLU A 937 -31.44 -6.19 -36.18
N MET A 938 -30.23 -5.70 -35.94
CA MET A 938 -29.95 -4.58 -35.02
C MET A 938 -30.62 -3.29 -35.50
N LEU A 939 -30.49 -2.96 -36.79
CA LEU A 939 -31.14 -1.81 -37.41
C LEU A 939 -32.67 -1.90 -37.27
N ALA A 940 -33.25 -3.08 -37.47
CA ALA A 940 -34.68 -3.30 -37.30
C ALA A 940 -35.13 -3.21 -35.83
N ALA A 941 -34.32 -3.72 -34.89
CA ALA A 941 -34.66 -3.77 -33.47
C ALA A 941 -34.48 -2.42 -32.75
N PHE A 942 -33.44 -1.66 -33.11
CA PHE A 942 -32.99 -0.49 -32.36
C PHE A 942 -32.86 0.77 -33.21
N GLY A 943 -33.01 0.69 -34.53
CA GLY A 943 -32.82 1.82 -35.44
C GLY A 943 -31.36 2.15 -35.75
N ALA A 944 -30.41 1.35 -35.25
CA ALA A 944 -28.98 1.50 -35.46
C ALA A 944 -28.30 0.13 -35.59
N THR A 945 -27.26 0.05 -36.42
CA THR A 945 -26.38 -1.12 -36.59
C THR A 945 -25.30 -1.16 -35.50
N SER A 946 -24.51 -2.25 -35.44
CA SER A 946 -23.33 -2.31 -34.56
C SER A 946 -22.28 -1.26 -34.94
N LEU A 947 -22.07 -1.05 -36.25
CA LEU A 947 -21.15 -0.05 -36.77
C LEU A 947 -21.60 1.39 -36.44
N ASP A 948 -22.89 1.68 -36.46
CA ASP A 948 -23.42 3.00 -36.07
C ASP A 948 -23.07 3.30 -34.59
N ILE A 949 -23.21 2.30 -33.72
CA ILE A 949 -22.84 2.42 -32.30
C ILE A 949 -21.33 2.65 -32.16
N TYR A 950 -20.51 1.87 -32.87
CA TYR A 950 -19.05 2.02 -32.82
C TYR A 950 -18.58 3.38 -33.33
N ALA A 951 -19.10 3.82 -34.49
CA ALA A 951 -18.79 5.11 -35.09
C ALA A 951 -19.20 6.27 -34.17
N THR A 952 -20.37 6.18 -33.53
CA THR A 952 -20.86 7.19 -32.58
C THR A 952 -19.93 7.30 -31.37
N LEU A 953 -19.60 6.18 -30.71
CA LEU A 953 -18.74 6.17 -29.54
C LEU A 953 -17.31 6.64 -29.86
N LEU A 954 -16.73 6.16 -30.97
CA LEU A 954 -15.38 6.53 -31.39
C LEU A 954 -15.30 8.01 -31.79
N SER A 955 -16.29 8.51 -32.53
CA SER A 955 -16.36 9.92 -32.94
C SER A 955 -16.46 10.86 -31.74
N LEU A 956 -17.33 10.55 -30.77
CA LEU A 956 -17.48 11.35 -29.55
C LEU A 956 -16.25 11.28 -28.63
N ALA A 957 -15.52 10.16 -28.61
CA ALA A 957 -14.26 10.06 -27.90
C ALA A 957 -13.16 10.97 -28.49
N GLY A 958 -13.26 11.29 -29.79
CA GLY A 958 -12.34 12.18 -30.49
C GLY A 958 -12.63 13.68 -30.34
N ILE A 959 -13.55 14.07 -29.46
CA ILE A 959 -13.97 15.47 -29.35
C ILE A 959 -12.85 16.42 -28.91
N GLU A 960 -12.86 17.63 -29.45
CA GLU A 960 -11.88 18.67 -29.14
C GLU A 960 -12.20 19.42 -27.83
N TYR A 961 -11.14 19.81 -27.13
CA TYR A 961 -11.19 20.58 -25.89
C TYR A 961 -10.50 21.92 -26.07
N ALA A 962 -11.15 23.00 -25.65
CA ALA A 962 -10.59 24.34 -25.59
C ALA A 962 -9.82 24.56 -24.27
N PRO A 963 -8.88 25.53 -24.22
CA PRO A 963 -8.23 25.91 -22.97
C PRO A 963 -9.26 26.28 -21.89
N GLY A 964 -9.18 25.62 -20.73
CA GLY A 964 -10.10 25.83 -19.60
C GLY A 964 -11.33 24.94 -19.59
N ASP A 965 -11.54 24.07 -20.58
CA ASP A 965 -12.56 23.02 -20.49
C ASP A 965 -12.27 22.09 -19.29
N THR A 966 -13.35 21.61 -18.65
CA THR A 966 -13.32 20.53 -17.67
C THR A 966 -12.85 19.21 -18.30
N GLU A 967 -12.59 18.19 -17.48
CA GLU A 967 -12.15 16.90 -18.02
C GLU A 967 -13.27 16.20 -18.80
N VAL A 968 -14.54 16.44 -18.44
CA VAL A 968 -15.73 16.00 -19.20
C VAL A 968 -16.32 17.15 -20.01
N LYS A 969 -16.94 16.86 -21.16
CA LYS A 969 -17.59 17.85 -22.02
C LYS A 969 -19.10 17.80 -21.86
N SER A 970 -19.76 18.94 -21.63
CA SER A 970 -21.23 19.05 -21.67
C SER A 970 -21.69 19.48 -23.05
N MET A 971 -22.68 18.78 -23.63
CA MET A 971 -23.20 19.05 -24.98
C MET A 971 -24.69 18.80 -25.07
N SER A 972 -25.39 19.52 -25.95
CA SER A 972 -26.75 19.15 -26.34
C SER A 972 -26.75 17.94 -27.28
N VAL A 973 -27.89 17.24 -27.36
CA VAL A 973 -28.06 16.12 -28.31
C VAL A 973 -27.85 16.57 -29.76
N ASP A 974 -28.31 17.77 -30.12
CA ASP A 974 -28.13 18.33 -31.46
C ASP A 974 -26.65 18.58 -31.80
N GLN A 975 -25.87 19.05 -30.82
CA GLN A 975 -24.43 19.24 -30.99
C GLN A 975 -23.70 17.91 -31.18
N MET A 976 -24.06 16.87 -30.42
CA MET A 976 -23.50 15.53 -30.59
C MET A 976 -23.86 14.93 -31.95
N LEU A 977 -25.13 15.07 -32.37
CA LEU A 977 -25.59 14.63 -33.69
C LEU A 977 -24.79 15.30 -34.81
N ALA A 978 -24.67 16.63 -34.76
CA ALA A 978 -23.89 17.40 -35.74
C ALA A 978 -22.42 16.95 -35.77
N TRP A 979 -21.80 16.73 -34.61
CA TRP A 979 -20.42 16.27 -34.51
C TRP A 979 -20.22 14.89 -35.15
N VAL A 980 -21.08 13.92 -34.84
CA VAL A 980 -20.96 12.56 -35.37
C VAL A 980 -21.16 12.56 -36.88
N LEU A 981 -22.15 13.30 -37.40
CA LEU A 981 -22.37 13.41 -38.84
C LEU A 981 -21.22 14.10 -39.56
N SER A 982 -20.55 15.09 -38.95
CA SER A 982 -19.41 15.77 -39.59
C SER A 982 -18.10 14.98 -39.55
N ASN A 983 -17.98 14.00 -38.64
CA ASN A 983 -16.74 13.26 -38.42
C ASN A 983 -16.84 11.77 -38.79
N THR A 984 -17.94 11.34 -39.41
CA THR A 984 -18.14 9.95 -39.86
C THR A 984 -18.76 9.91 -41.25
N THR A 985 -18.64 8.77 -41.94
CA THR A 985 -19.27 8.55 -43.26
C THR A 985 -20.80 8.56 -43.20
N LEU A 986 -21.39 8.45 -42.00
CA LEU A 986 -22.84 8.47 -41.81
C LEU A 986 -23.45 9.81 -42.23
N GLY A 987 -22.72 10.93 -42.18
CA GLY A 987 -23.20 12.23 -42.65
C GLY A 987 -23.48 12.30 -44.15
N GLU A 988 -22.91 11.39 -44.93
CA GLU A 988 -23.08 11.31 -46.39
C GLU A 988 -24.27 10.41 -46.80
N GLU A 989 -24.83 9.65 -45.85
CA GLU A 989 -25.89 8.67 -46.10
C GLU A 989 -27.29 9.24 -45.80
N GLU A 990 -28.28 8.98 -46.67
CA GLU A 990 -29.65 9.51 -46.52
C GLU A 990 -30.32 9.09 -45.19
N SER A 991 -30.05 7.88 -44.71
CA SER A 991 -30.52 7.38 -43.41
C SER A 991 -29.57 7.66 -42.24
N GLY A 992 -28.47 8.38 -42.48
CA GLY A 992 -27.42 8.66 -41.51
C GLY A 992 -27.93 9.37 -40.26
N GLU A 993 -28.60 10.50 -40.43
CA GLU A 993 -29.14 11.31 -39.32
C GLU A 993 -30.08 10.49 -38.42
N ALA A 994 -30.98 9.70 -39.01
CA ALA A 994 -31.92 8.85 -38.27
C ALA A 994 -31.21 7.75 -37.48
N ARG A 995 -30.19 7.09 -38.08
CA ARG A 995 -29.40 6.04 -37.42
C ARG A 995 -28.53 6.58 -36.28
N VAL A 996 -27.87 7.72 -36.48
CA VAL A 996 -27.09 8.38 -35.42
C VAL A 996 -28.00 8.81 -34.27
N THR A 997 -29.19 9.36 -34.58
CA THR A 997 -30.19 9.71 -33.55
C THR A 997 -30.61 8.48 -32.74
N ALA A 998 -30.86 7.34 -33.39
CA ALA A 998 -31.19 6.10 -32.72
C ALA A 998 -30.03 5.55 -31.87
N ALA A 999 -28.79 5.63 -32.38
CA ALA A 999 -27.59 5.23 -31.65
C ALA A 999 -27.39 6.10 -30.39
N LEU A 1000 -27.51 7.43 -30.50
CA LEU A 1000 -27.44 8.36 -29.37
C LEU A 1000 -28.54 8.05 -28.33
N ALA A 1001 -29.77 7.79 -28.77
CA ALA A 1001 -30.87 7.43 -27.87
C ALA A 1001 -30.62 6.10 -27.14
N LEU A 1002 -30.00 5.12 -27.81
CA LEU A 1002 -29.62 3.84 -27.21
C LEU A 1002 -28.47 4.01 -26.19
N LEU A 1003 -27.53 4.92 -26.44
CA LEU A 1003 -26.36 5.18 -25.60
C LEU A 1003 -26.60 6.18 -24.46
N THR A 1004 -27.75 6.85 -24.42
CA THR A 1004 -28.05 7.89 -23.43
C THR A 1004 -28.68 7.32 -22.15
N SER A 1005 -28.10 7.65 -21.00
CA SER A 1005 -28.63 7.35 -19.67
C SER A 1005 -29.49 8.50 -19.16
N THR A 1006 -30.78 8.25 -18.94
CA THR A 1006 -31.71 9.24 -18.37
C THR A 1006 -32.24 8.79 -17.01
N GLY A 1007 -32.49 9.75 -16.11
CA GLY A 1007 -33.09 9.46 -14.82
C GLY A 1007 -34.48 8.81 -14.93
N GLU A 1008 -35.28 9.19 -15.94
CA GLU A 1008 -36.56 8.54 -16.21
C GLU A 1008 -36.38 7.07 -16.62
N GLY A 1009 -35.40 6.77 -17.47
CA GLY A 1009 -35.07 5.42 -17.88
C GLY A 1009 -34.66 4.55 -16.70
N LEU A 1010 -33.79 5.06 -15.82
CA LEU A 1010 -33.30 4.34 -14.64
C LEU A 1010 -34.37 4.13 -13.56
N ARG A 1011 -35.39 5.00 -13.46
CA ARG A 1011 -36.53 4.82 -12.54
C ARG A 1011 -37.56 3.79 -13.02
N LYS A 1012 -37.62 3.50 -14.32
CA LYS A 1012 -38.54 2.50 -14.89
C LYS A 1012 -38.06 1.05 -14.66
N ASP A 1013 -36.79 0.87 -14.31
CA ASP A 1013 -36.24 -0.44 -13.97
C ASP A 1013 -36.59 -0.83 -12.53
N ASP A 1014 -37.21 -1.99 -12.35
CA ASP A 1014 -37.42 -2.58 -11.02
C ASP A 1014 -36.05 -2.86 -10.35
N TRP A 1015 -35.82 -2.28 -9.17
CA TRP A 1015 -34.62 -2.59 -8.40
C TRP A 1015 -34.66 -4.04 -7.89
N ARG A 1016 -33.70 -4.84 -8.34
CA ARG A 1016 -33.50 -6.24 -7.92
C ARG A 1016 -32.02 -6.47 -7.66
N PRO A 1017 -31.58 -6.64 -6.39
CA PRO A 1017 -30.15 -6.65 -6.06
C PRO A 1017 -29.36 -7.78 -6.75
N TRP A 1018 -30.01 -8.90 -7.08
CA TRP A 1018 -29.39 -10.01 -7.83
C TRP A 1018 -29.36 -9.85 -9.36
N LEU A 1019 -29.79 -8.70 -9.92
CA LEU A 1019 -29.79 -8.42 -11.37
C LEU A 1019 -29.06 -7.13 -11.76
N ALA A 1020 -28.37 -6.49 -10.82
CA ALA A 1020 -27.76 -5.17 -11.03
C ALA A 1020 -26.77 -5.11 -12.22
N ARG A 1021 -26.16 -6.24 -12.59
CA ARG A 1021 -25.11 -6.31 -13.62
C ARG A 1021 -25.59 -6.64 -15.04
N THR A 1022 -26.82 -7.13 -15.22
CA THR A 1022 -27.30 -7.71 -16.50
C THR A 1022 -28.37 -6.88 -17.23
N ARG A 1023 -28.67 -5.69 -16.72
CA ARG A 1023 -29.71 -4.77 -17.23
C ARG A 1023 -29.20 -3.89 -18.38
N LEU A 1024 -30.09 -3.56 -19.32
CA LEU A 1024 -29.82 -2.59 -20.38
C LEU A 1024 -29.55 -1.18 -19.83
N ARG A 1025 -30.33 -0.73 -18.83
CA ARG A 1025 -30.18 0.61 -18.22
C ARG A 1025 -29.03 0.62 -17.21
N ARG A 1026 -27.82 0.60 -17.72
CA ARG A 1026 -26.57 0.65 -16.95
C ARG A 1026 -25.62 1.60 -17.64
N LEU A 1027 -24.85 2.38 -16.87
CA LEU A 1027 -24.00 3.44 -17.39
C LEU A 1027 -22.95 2.92 -18.37
N LEU A 1028 -22.35 1.75 -18.13
CA LEU A 1028 -21.36 1.18 -19.07
C LEU A 1028 -21.95 0.84 -20.46
N VAL A 1029 -23.26 0.57 -20.53
CA VAL A 1029 -23.98 0.29 -21.79
C VAL A 1029 -24.57 1.58 -22.38
N GLN A 1030 -24.96 2.52 -21.52
CA GLN A 1030 -25.52 3.82 -21.87
C GLN A 1030 -24.63 4.95 -21.31
N PRO A 1031 -23.43 5.17 -21.87
CA PRO A 1031 -22.37 5.95 -21.23
C PRO A 1031 -22.53 7.47 -21.30
N LEU A 1032 -23.65 7.95 -21.81
CA LEU A 1032 -23.95 9.37 -22.01
C LEU A 1032 -25.03 9.81 -21.01
N PRO A 1033 -24.70 10.17 -19.76
CA PRO A 1033 -25.70 10.59 -18.78
C PRO A 1033 -26.23 12.00 -19.07
N THR A 1034 -27.53 12.19 -18.88
CA THR A 1034 -28.22 13.48 -19.06
C THR A 1034 -28.32 14.24 -17.74
N LEU A 1035 -27.97 15.53 -17.76
CA LEU A 1035 -28.14 16.48 -16.66
C LEU A 1035 -29.58 17.01 -16.59
N SER A 1036 -29.94 17.67 -15.49
CA SER A 1036 -31.25 18.30 -15.32
C SER A 1036 -31.54 19.40 -16.36
N THR A 1037 -30.50 20.00 -16.93
CA THR A 1037 -30.56 20.99 -18.02
C THR A 1037 -30.95 20.40 -19.37
N GLY A 1038 -30.89 19.07 -19.53
CA GLY A 1038 -31.04 18.38 -20.81
C GLY A 1038 -29.73 18.25 -21.60
N GLU A 1039 -28.64 18.82 -21.11
CA GLU A 1039 -27.30 18.55 -21.65
C GLU A 1039 -26.83 17.15 -21.27
N VAL A 1040 -25.91 16.61 -22.07
CA VAL A 1040 -25.35 15.27 -21.95
C VAL A 1040 -23.85 15.38 -21.74
N LEU A 1041 -23.32 14.58 -20.81
CA LEU A 1041 -21.89 14.54 -20.53
C LEU A 1041 -21.18 13.51 -21.41
N VAL A 1042 -20.07 13.93 -22.00
CA VAL A 1042 -19.17 13.14 -22.82
C VAL A 1042 -17.85 12.96 -22.06
N ALA A 1043 -17.50 11.72 -21.76
CA ALA A 1043 -16.26 11.33 -21.09
C ALA A 1043 -15.44 10.41 -22.01
N PRO A 1044 -14.54 10.96 -22.85
CA PRO A 1044 -13.83 10.24 -23.91
C PRO A 1044 -13.27 8.86 -23.55
N HIS A 1045 -12.46 8.75 -22.50
CA HIS A 1045 -11.87 7.46 -22.09
C HIS A 1045 -12.92 6.44 -21.66
N PHE A 1046 -14.00 6.89 -21.02
CA PHE A 1046 -15.10 6.01 -20.62
C PHE A 1046 -15.90 5.53 -21.84
N LEU A 1047 -16.08 6.36 -22.86
CA LEU A 1047 -16.69 5.94 -24.14
C LEU A 1047 -15.88 4.85 -24.84
N LEU A 1048 -14.54 4.93 -24.83
CA LEU A 1048 -13.68 3.86 -25.35
C LEU A 1048 -13.82 2.57 -24.54
N SER A 1049 -14.04 2.65 -23.22
CA SER A 1049 -14.36 1.48 -22.41
C SER A 1049 -15.71 0.86 -22.78
N SER A 1050 -16.75 1.67 -22.99
CA SER A 1050 -18.04 1.20 -23.50
C SER A 1050 -17.91 0.60 -24.90
N LEU A 1051 -17.12 1.20 -25.79
CA LEU A 1051 -16.83 0.67 -27.12
C LEU A 1051 -16.23 -0.74 -27.03
N LYS A 1052 -15.22 -0.95 -26.16
CA LYS A 1052 -14.64 -2.28 -25.90
C LYS A 1052 -15.67 -3.28 -25.40
N VAL A 1053 -16.63 -2.85 -24.57
CA VAL A 1053 -17.72 -3.71 -24.08
C VAL A 1053 -18.66 -4.11 -25.22
N PHE A 1054 -19.14 -3.15 -26.03
CA PHE A 1054 -19.96 -3.48 -27.19
C PHE A 1054 -19.22 -4.37 -28.19
N GLY A 1055 -17.94 -4.09 -28.45
CA GLY A 1055 -17.05 -4.92 -29.27
C GLY A 1055 -16.97 -6.36 -28.78
N GLY A 1056 -16.63 -6.54 -27.49
CA GLY A 1056 -16.47 -7.86 -26.88
C GLY A 1056 -17.74 -8.71 -26.92
N TYR A 1057 -18.90 -8.14 -26.61
CA TYR A 1057 -20.16 -8.88 -26.63
C TYR A 1057 -20.65 -9.20 -28.04
N LEU A 1058 -20.62 -8.23 -28.96
CA LEU A 1058 -21.12 -8.44 -30.32
C LEU A 1058 -20.23 -9.40 -31.11
N ASN A 1059 -18.92 -9.36 -30.92
CA ASN A 1059 -17.98 -10.34 -31.49
C ASN A 1059 -18.11 -11.75 -30.88
N GLN A 1060 -18.92 -11.91 -29.84
CA GLN A 1060 -19.31 -13.21 -29.26
C GLN A 1060 -20.76 -13.57 -29.60
N GLY A 1061 -21.41 -12.83 -30.49
CA GLY A 1061 -22.83 -13.01 -30.81
C GLY A 1061 -23.71 -12.81 -29.58
N GLN A 1062 -23.46 -11.78 -28.78
CA GLN A 1062 -24.26 -11.41 -27.62
C GLN A 1062 -24.51 -9.90 -27.56
N LEU A 1063 -25.53 -9.49 -26.82
CA LEU A 1063 -25.70 -8.10 -26.40
C LEU A 1063 -25.05 -7.88 -25.02
N PRO A 1064 -24.54 -6.67 -24.71
CA PRO A 1064 -24.01 -6.31 -23.39
C PRO A 1064 -25.00 -6.42 -22.22
N TRP A 1065 -26.27 -6.71 -22.51
CA TRP A 1065 -27.36 -6.91 -21.55
C TRP A 1065 -28.13 -8.18 -21.88
N SER A 1066 -28.83 -8.72 -20.88
CA SER A 1066 -29.75 -9.86 -21.07
C SER A 1066 -31.19 -9.54 -20.67
N GLN A 1067 -31.44 -8.33 -20.17
CA GLN A 1067 -32.76 -7.86 -19.77
C GLN A 1067 -32.99 -6.44 -20.32
N PRO A 1068 -34.02 -6.24 -21.17
CA PRO A 1068 -34.93 -7.25 -21.71
C PRO A 1068 -34.22 -8.23 -22.68
N ALA A 1069 -34.84 -9.37 -22.95
CA ALA A 1069 -34.35 -10.30 -23.97
C ALA A 1069 -34.41 -9.65 -25.37
N PRO A 1070 -33.44 -9.94 -26.26
CA PRO A 1070 -33.47 -9.43 -27.63
C PRO A 1070 -34.71 -9.93 -28.39
N PRO A 1071 -35.18 -9.18 -29.39
CA PRO A 1071 -36.21 -9.66 -30.31
C PRO A 1071 -35.82 -10.98 -30.96
N VAL A 1072 -36.79 -11.88 -31.17
CA VAL A 1072 -36.55 -13.23 -31.70
C VAL A 1072 -35.73 -13.26 -33.01
N PRO A 1073 -35.93 -12.35 -33.98
CA PRO A 1073 -35.09 -12.31 -35.18
C PRO A 1073 -33.62 -12.03 -34.87
N LEU A 1074 -33.35 -11.03 -34.01
CA LEU A 1074 -32.00 -10.70 -33.57
C LEU A 1074 -31.36 -11.83 -32.78
N GLU A 1075 -32.08 -12.47 -31.86
CA GLU A 1075 -31.55 -13.62 -31.10
C GLU A 1075 -31.12 -14.75 -32.05
N ARG A 1076 -31.89 -15.03 -33.10
CA ARG A 1076 -31.52 -16.04 -34.10
C ARG A 1076 -30.29 -15.65 -34.92
N ALA A 1077 -30.11 -14.37 -35.23
CA ALA A 1077 -28.92 -13.89 -35.93
C ALA A 1077 -27.67 -14.05 -35.04
N LEU A 1078 -27.79 -13.66 -33.77
CA LEU A 1078 -26.75 -13.83 -32.75
C LEU A 1078 -26.42 -15.33 -32.50
N GLU A 1079 -27.43 -16.21 -32.43
CA GLU A 1079 -27.25 -17.67 -32.34
C GLU A 1079 -26.43 -18.21 -33.52
N ARG A 1080 -26.77 -17.82 -34.75
CA ARG A 1080 -26.04 -18.26 -35.95
C ARG A 1080 -24.58 -17.76 -35.96
N PHE A 1081 -24.34 -16.57 -35.42
CA PHE A 1081 -23.00 -16.04 -35.26
C PHE A 1081 -22.18 -16.91 -34.28
N ARG A 1082 -22.77 -17.27 -33.13
CA ARG A 1082 -22.15 -18.17 -32.14
C ARG A 1082 -21.85 -19.55 -32.72
N ASP A 1083 -22.79 -20.13 -33.49
CA ASP A 1083 -22.58 -21.43 -34.15
C ASP A 1083 -21.42 -21.37 -35.17
N ALA A 1084 -21.26 -20.25 -35.87
CA ALA A 1084 -20.15 -20.05 -36.80
C ALA A 1084 -18.80 -19.92 -36.07
N LYS A 1085 -18.75 -19.25 -34.92
CA LYS A 1085 -17.55 -19.20 -34.06
C LYS A 1085 -17.13 -20.56 -33.55
N ASN A 1086 -18.07 -21.37 -33.05
CA ASN A 1086 -17.81 -22.77 -32.68
C ASN A 1086 -17.21 -23.56 -33.85
N THR A 1087 -17.80 -23.43 -35.04
CA THR A 1087 -17.31 -24.11 -36.25
C THR A 1087 -15.91 -23.61 -36.66
N ALA A 1088 -15.60 -22.33 -36.43
CA ALA A 1088 -14.28 -21.76 -36.70
C ALA A 1088 -13.24 -22.34 -35.73
N LEU A 1089 -13.52 -22.39 -34.43
CA LEU A 1089 -12.64 -23.01 -33.44
C LEU A 1089 -12.34 -24.48 -33.76
N GLU A 1090 -13.35 -25.26 -34.14
CA GLU A 1090 -13.14 -26.66 -34.58
C GLU A 1090 -12.13 -26.78 -35.71
N LYS A 1091 -12.17 -25.85 -36.68
CA LYS A 1091 -11.21 -25.82 -37.80
C LYS A 1091 -9.82 -25.37 -37.35
N ASP A 1092 -9.75 -24.35 -36.50
CA ASP A 1092 -8.49 -23.80 -35.98
C ASP A 1092 -7.72 -24.88 -35.19
N VAL A 1093 -8.40 -25.62 -34.32
CA VAL A 1093 -7.83 -26.74 -33.55
C VAL A 1093 -7.27 -27.82 -34.47
N VAL A 1094 -8.01 -28.20 -35.52
CA VAL A 1094 -7.55 -29.21 -36.48
C VAL A 1094 -6.34 -28.70 -37.27
N ALA A 1095 -6.38 -27.45 -37.73
CA ALA A 1095 -5.28 -26.84 -38.49
C ALA A 1095 -3.99 -26.75 -37.64
N LEU A 1096 -4.12 -26.38 -36.37
CA LEU A 1096 -3.02 -26.33 -35.41
C LEU A 1096 -2.33 -27.70 -35.26
N LEU A 1097 -3.12 -28.73 -34.97
CA LEU A 1097 -2.60 -30.09 -34.76
C LEU A 1097 -1.93 -30.64 -36.02
N VAL A 1098 -2.55 -30.46 -37.20
CA VAL A 1098 -1.96 -30.90 -38.47
C VAL A 1098 -0.65 -30.16 -38.76
N THR A 1099 -0.58 -28.86 -38.46
CA THR A 1099 0.64 -28.05 -38.65
C THR A 1099 1.77 -28.51 -37.73
N ASP A 1100 1.47 -28.93 -36.51
CA ASP A 1100 2.44 -29.50 -35.55
C ASP A 1100 2.76 -30.99 -35.83
N GLY A 1101 2.20 -31.57 -36.90
CA GLY A 1101 2.52 -32.93 -37.38
C GLY A 1101 1.67 -34.05 -36.78
N TRP A 1102 0.51 -33.73 -36.21
CA TRP A 1102 -0.45 -34.73 -35.74
C TRP A 1102 -1.28 -35.28 -36.90
N SER A 1103 -1.66 -36.57 -36.80
CA SER A 1103 -2.67 -37.17 -37.66
C SER A 1103 -4.05 -36.92 -37.05
N VAL A 1104 -4.95 -36.29 -37.81
CA VAL A 1104 -6.25 -35.84 -37.30
C VAL A 1104 -7.40 -36.29 -38.22
N VAL A 1105 -8.48 -36.80 -37.63
CA VAL A 1105 -9.76 -37.03 -38.32
C VAL A 1105 -10.84 -36.22 -37.61
N SER A 1106 -11.47 -35.29 -38.33
CA SER A 1106 -12.47 -34.36 -37.76
C SER A 1106 -13.85 -34.43 -38.42
N ASN A 1107 -14.85 -33.81 -37.77
CA ASN A 1107 -16.25 -33.70 -38.21
C ASN A 1107 -16.84 -35.07 -38.56
N ILE A 1108 -16.77 -36.02 -37.61
CA ILE A 1108 -17.28 -37.37 -37.81
C ILE A 1108 -18.74 -37.42 -37.35
N LYS A 1109 -19.64 -37.28 -38.32
CA LYS A 1109 -21.08 -37.42 -38.07
C LYS A 1109 -21.45 -38.83 -37.61
N GLU A 1110 -22.49 -38.95 -36.79
CA GLU A 1110 -23.08 -40.21 -36.32
C GLU A 1110 -23.42 -41.21 -37.46
N THR A 1111 -23.70 -40.68 -38.65
CA THR A 1111 -24.00 -41.46 -39.87
C THR A 1111 -22.76 -42.01 -40.59
N LYS A 1112 -21.55 -41.64 -40.16
CA LYS A 1112 -20.27 -42.02 -40.81
C LYS A 1112 -19.27 -42.70 -39.86
N PRO A 1113 -19.68 -43.67 -39.02
CA PRO A 1113 -18.79 -44.32 -38.03
C PRO A 1113 -17.62 -45.07 -38.67
N LYS A 1114 -17.78 -45.49 -39.94
CA LYS A 1114 -16.73 -46.17 -40.72
C LYS A 1114 -15.47 -45.34 -40.91
N ARG A 1115 -15.52 -44.00 -40.79
CA ARG A 1115 -14.33 -43.13 -40.84
C ARG A 1115 -13.32 -43.41 -39.72
N LEU A 1116 -13.79 -44.01 -38.61
CA LEU A 1116 -12.95 -44.44 -37.49
C LEU A 1116 -12.87 -45.98 -37.36
N GLY A 1117 -13.33 -46.72 -38.37
CA GLY A 1117 -13.40 -48.20 -38.30
C GLY A 1117 -14.47 -48.75 -37.36
N LEU A 1118 -15.47 -47.94 -36.98
CA LEU A 1118 -16.55 -48.30 -36.05
C LEU A 1118 -17.85 -48.67 -36.78
N THR A 1119 -18.71 -49.46 -36.11
CA THR A 1119 -20.02 -49.88 -36.65
C THR A 1119 -21.13 -48.86 -36.43
N SER A 1120 -21.05 -48.11 -35.33
CA SER A 1120 -22.03 -47.10 -34.92
C SER A 1120 -21.33 -46.02 -34.10
N LEU A 1121 -21.93 -44.84 -34.06
CA LEU A 1121 -21.59 -43.72 -33.17
C LEU A 1121 -22.90 -43.21 -32.58
N SER A 1122 -22.90 -42.87 -31.30
CA SER A 1122 -24.06 -42.36 -30.58
C SER A 1122 -24.26 -40.84 -30.78
N THR A 1123 -23.20 -40.10 -31.12
CA THR A 1123 -23.21 -38.67 -31.42
C THR A 1123 -22.15 -38.29 -32.47
N GLU A 1124 -22.15 -37.05 -32.94
CA GLU A 1124 -21.06 -36.47 -33.75
C GLU A 1124 -19.77 -36.27 -32.93
N ILE A 1125 -18.60 -36.41 -33.56
CA ILE A 1125 -17.28 -36.19 -32.96
C ILE A 1125 -16.55 -35.07 -33.70
N ASP A 1126 -16.07 -34.08 -32.93
CA ASP A 1126 -15.47 -32.85 -33.44
C ASP A 1126 -14.07 -33.17 -34.03
N ALA A 1127 -13.15 -33.71 -33.23
CA ALA A 1127 -11.85 -34.17 -33.70
C ALA A 1127 -11.29 -35.35 -32.89
N VAL A 1128 -10.55 -36.22 -33.58
CA VAL A 1128 -9.69 -37.24 -32.98
C VAL A 1128 -8.28 -37.08 -33.54
N ALA A 1129 -7.28 -37.00 -32.66
CA ALA A 1129 -5.90 -36.75 -33.02
C ALA A 1129 -4.96 -37.78 -32.40
N GLY A 1130 -3.90 -38.13 -33.11
CA GLY A 1130 -2.80 -38.93 -32.57
C GLY A 1130 -1.51 -38.70 -33.35
N ARG A 1131 -0.38 -39.02 -32.72
CA ARG A 1131 0.95 -38.77 -33.27
C ARG A 1131 1.83 -40.01 -33.12
N ALA A 1132 2.75 -40.17 -34.07
CA ALA A 1132 3.58 -41.36 -34.15
C ALA A 1132 4.63 -41.36 -33.02
N GLY A 1133 4.60 -42.39 -32.18
CA GLY A 1133 5.41 -42.49 -30.96
C GLY A 1133 4.54 -42.58 -29.70
N ASP A 1134 3.39 -41.92 -29.73
CA ASP A 1134 2.58 -41.71 -28.53
C ASP A 1134 1.61 -42.86 -28.30
N SER A 1135 1.33 -43.17 -27.02
CA SER A 1135 0.36 -44.21 -26.65
C SER A 1135 -1.06 -43.66 -26.51
N VAL A 1136 -1.23 -42.34 -26.58
CA VAL A 1136 -2.50 -41.65 -26.34
C VAL A 1136 -3.09 -41.17 -27.66
N ILE A 1137 -4.38 -41.42 -27.83
CA ILE A 1137 -5.22 -40.83 -28.88
C ILE A 1137 -6.13 -39.82 -28.21
N HIS A 1138 -6.09 -38.57 -28.65
CA HIS A 1138 -6.87 -37.51 -28.05
C HIS A 1138 -8.21 -37.36 -28.77
N LEU A 1139 -9.30 -37.52 -28.03
CA LEU A 1139 -10.65 -37.13 -28.43
C LEU A 1139 -10.86 -35.69 -27.97
N LEU A 1140 -10.97 -34.77 -28.92
CA LEU A 1140 -11.05 -33.34 -28.65
C LEU A 1140 -12.48 -32.84 -28.91
N GLU A 1141 -13.07 -32.21 -27.90
CA GLU A 1141 -14.35 -31.53 -27.99
C GLU A 1141 -14.11 -30.01 -28.01
N ALA A 1142 -14.30 -29.38 -29.17
CA ALA A 1142 -14.08 -27.95 -29.29
C ALA A 1142 -15.37 -27.19 -28.94
N LYS A 1143 -15.27 -26.22 -28.03
CA LYS A 1143 -16.39 -25.36 -27.62
C LYS A 1143 -15.89 -23.93 -27.44
N ASP A 1144 -16.54 -22.98 -28.09
CA ASP A 1144 -16.26 -21.54 -28.04
C ASP A 1144 -17.40 -20.81 -27.30
N PRO A 1145 -17.61 -21.10 -25.99
CA PRO A 1145 -18.63 -20.39 -25.24
C PRO A 1145 -18.23 -18.92 -25.06
N ALA A 1146 -19.22 -18.05 -24.95
CA ALA A 1146 -18.97 -16.63 -24.69
C ALA A 1146 -18.25 -16.41 -23.35
N ASN A 1147 -17.49 -15.32 -23.26
CA ASN A 1147 -16.78 -14.95 -22.05
C ASN A 1147 -17.78 -14.44 -21.02
N VAL A 1148 -17.80 -15.05 -19.85
CA VAL A 1148 -18.77 -14.74 -18.80
C VAL A 1148 -18.07 -14.28 -17.54
N PHE A 1149 -18.55 -13.17 -16.99
CA PHE A 1149 -17.95 -12.51 -15.82
C PHE A 1149 -18.97 -12.27 -14.69
N ALA A 1150 -20.27 -12.31 -14.99
CA ALA A 1150 -21.32 -12.18 -13.99
C ALA A 1150 -21.76 -13.56 -13.49
N ILE A 1151 -21.97 -13.70 -12.18
CA ILE A 1151 -22.45 -14.94 -11.53
C ILE A 1151 -23.67 -15.56 -12.25
N PRO A 1152 -24.71 -14.81 -12.65
CA PRO A 1152 -25.82 -15.39 -13.42
C PRO A 1152 -25.39 -16.08 -14.72
N GLN A 1153 -24.43 -15.49 -15.45
CA GLN A 1153 -23.95 -16.00 -16.72
C GLN A 1153 -23.01 -17.20 -16.50
N ILE A 1154 -22.15 -17.13 -15.49
CA ILE A 1154 -21.30 -18.24 -15.03
C ILE A 1154 -22.17 -19.45 -14.67
N SER A 1155 -23.22 -19.25 -13.86
CA SER A 1155 -24.17 -20.31 -13.49
C SER A 1155 -24.80 -20.97 -14.71
N ARG A 1156 -25.25 -20.20 -15.70
CA ARG A 1156 -25.84 -20.75 -16.93
C ARG A 1156 -24.82 -21.55 -17.74
N GLN A 1157 -23.60 -21.03 -17.88
CA GLN A 1157 -22.55 -21.72 -18.62
C GLN A 1157 -22.15 -23.04 -17.93
N LEU A 1158 -22.05 -23.05 -16.60
CA LEU A 1158 -21.79 -24.27 -15.83
C LEU A 1158 -22.92 -25.30 -16.01
N ASP A 1159 -24.18 -24.85 -16.02
CA ASP A 1159 -25.33 -25.70 -16.34
C ASP A 1159 -25.22 -26.29 -17.75
N ASP A 1160 -24.79 -25.52 -18.76
CA ASP A 1160 -24.59 -26.04 -20.13
C ASP A 1160 -23.50 -27.13 -20.20
N PHE A 1161 -22.46 -27.03 -19.37
CA PHE A 1161 -21.37 -28.01 -19.31
C PHE A 1161 -21.71 -29.27 -18.50
N TYR A 1162 -22.47 -29.14 -17.40
CA TYR A 1162 -22.59 -30.21 -16.41
C TYR A 1162 -24.02 -30.62 -16.02
N LEU A 1163 -25.05 -29.82 -16.31
CA LEU A 1163 -26.42 -30.11 -15.91
C LEU A 1163 -27.29 -30.57 -17.09
N ASP A 1164 -27.64 -31.85 -17.11
CA ASP A 1164 -28.56 -32.38 -18.10
C ASP A 1164 -29.97 -31.76 -17.94
N GLY A 1165 -30.50 -31.24 -19.03
CA GLY A 1165 -31.84 -30.65 -19.09
C GLY A 1165 -32.64 -31.16 -20.29
N LYS A 1166 -33.25 -30.25 -21.06
CA LYS A 1166 -33.90 -30.60 -22.34
C LYS A 1166 -32.89 -31.08 -23.39
N LYS A 1167 -31.64 -30.63 -23.28
CA LYS A 1167 -30.47 -31.10 -24.02
C LYS A 1167 -29.51 -31.72 -23.02
N ASN A 1168 -28.71 -32.70 -23.43
CA ASN A 1168 -27.64 -33.23 -22.58
C ASN A 1168 -26.55 -32.17 -22.43
N ALA A 1169 -25.91 -32.11 -21.27
CA ALA A 1169 -24.79 -31.23 -21.00
C ALA A 1169 -23.56 -31.63 -21.82
N TYR A 1170 -22.63 -30.70 -22.04
CA TYR A 1170 -21.44 -30.98 -22.87
C TYR A 1170 -20.59 -32.12 -22.31
N ALA A 1171 -20.42 -32.22 -20.99
CA ALA A 1171 -19.69 -33.33 -20.37
C ALA A 1171 -20.37 -34.68 -20.64
N THR A 1172 -21.70 -34.75 -20.54
CA THR A 1172 -22.47 -35.98 -20.87
C THR A 1172 -22.31 -36.37 -22.33
N GLN A 1173 -22.28 -35.38 -23.24
CA GLN A 1173 -22.04 -35.63 -24.66
C GLN A 1173 -20.62 -36.15 -24.91
N LEU A 1174 -19.60 -35.53 -24.31
CA LEU A 1174 -18.21 -35.97 -24.44
C LEU A 1174 -17.99 -37.37 -23.84
N GLN A 1175 -18.64 -37.70 -22.71
CA GLN A 1175 -18.59 -39.05 -22.14
C GLN A 1175 -19.15 -40.10 -23.12
N ARG A 1176 -20.25 -39.81 -23.81
CA ARG A 1176 -20.79 -40.72 -24.84
C ARG A 1176 -19.84 -40.91 -26.01
N LYS A 1177 -19.20 -39.83 -26.48
CA LYS A 1177 -18.16 -39.89 -27.52
C LYS A 1177 -16.96 -40.73 -27.06
N TYR A 1178 -16.55 -40.57 -25.81
CA TYR A 1178 -15.47 -41.36 -25.21
C TYR A 1178 -15.84 -42.84 -25.11
N ASP A 1179 -17.03 -43.17 -24.61
CA ASP A 1179 -17.50 -44.55 -24.46
C ASP A 1179 -17.62 -45.29 -25.81
N ASP A 1180 -17.92 -44.56 -26.90
CA ASP A 1180 -17.95 -45.11 -28.26
C ASP A 1180 -16.53 -45.44 -28.79
N LEU A 1181 -15.50 -44.68 -28.38
CA LEU A 1181 -14.14 -44.75 -28.94
C LEU A 1181 -13.18 -45.58 -28.10
N ALA A 1182 -13.21 -45.41 -26.78
CA ALA A 1182 -12.24 -46.01 -25.85
C ALA A 1182 -12.13 -47.55 -25.97
N PRO A 1183 -13.22 -48.33 -26.15
CA PRO A 1183 -13.15 -49.78 -26.36
C PRO A 1183 -12.50 -50.20 -27.70
N HIS A 1184 -12.22 -49.25 -28.58
CA HIS A 1184 -11.82 -49.48 -29.96
C HIS A 1184 -10.56 -48.68 -30.35
N ALA A 1185 -9.72 -48.32 -29.37
CA ALA A 1185 -8.53 -47.49 -29.56
C ALA A 1185 -7.62 -47.94 -30.74
N ASP A 1186 -7.35 -49.24 -30.90
CA ASP A 1186 -6.51 -49.75 -32.00
C ASP A 1186 -7.14 -49.55 -33.39
N LYS A 1187 -8.48 -49.61 -33.49
CA LYS A 1187 -9.19 -49.33 -34.74
C LYS A 1187 -9.13 -47.85 -35.09
N VAL A 1188 -9.24 -46.99 -34.07
CA VAL A 1188 -9.10 -45.55 -34.19
C VAL A 1188 -7.66 -45.19 -34.59
N ALA A 1189 -6.65 -45.83 -33.98
CA ALA A 1189 -5.24 -45.68 -34.35
C ALA A 1189 -4.99 -46.02 -35.82
N ALA A 1190 -5.55 -47.15 -36.28
CA ALA A 1190 -5.44 -47.56 -37.67
C ALA A 1190 -6.12 -46.56 -38.63
N ALA A 1191 -7.26 -45.98 -38.23
CA ALA A 1191 -7.94 -44.95 -39.00
C ALA A 1191 -7.15 -43.62 -39.07
N LEU A 1192 -6.35 -43.32 -38.04
CA LEU A 1192 -5.42 -42.19 -38.00
C LEU A 1192 -4.09 -42.48 -38.74
N GLY A 1193 -3.86 -43.71 -39.21
CA GLY A 1193 -2.60 -44.10 -39.86
C GLY A 1193 -1.42 -44.29 -38.91
N LEU A 1194 -1.69 -44.51 -37.61
CA LEU A 1194 -0.66 -44.72 -36.59
C LEU A 1194 -0.09 -46.16 -36.65
N PRO A 1195 1.19 -46.37 -36.27
CA PRO A 1195 1.81 -47.70 -36.30
C PRO A 1195 1.15 -48.67 -35.30
N PRO A 1196 1.04 -49.97 -35.60
CA PRO A 1196 0.51 -50.94 -34.65
C PRO A 1196 1.42 -51.06 -33.42
N ARG A 1197 0.83 -51.15 -32.22
CA ARG A 1197 1.55 -51.30 -30.93
C ARG A 1197 1.43 -52.72 -30.39
N ASP A 1198 2.37 -53.09 -29.51
CA ASP A 1198 2.34 -54.36 -28.77
C ASP A 1198 1.14 -54.39 -27.82
N ALA A 1199 0.56 -55.58 -27.61
CA ALA A 1199 -0.53 -55.83 -26.69
C ALA A 1199 -0.18 -55.47 -25.23
N THR A 1200 1.10 -55.38 -24.87
CA THR A 1200 1.55 -54.92 -23.54
C THR A 1200 1.55 -53.40 -23.38
N ALA A 1201 1.39 -52.63 -24.46
CA ALA A 1201 1.34 -51.16 -24.46
C ALA A 1201 0.35 -50.63 -25.52
N PRO A 1202 -0.95 -50.98 -25.40
CA PRO A 1202 -1.96 -50.64 -26.39
C PRO A 1202 -2.21 -49.13 -26.43
N TYR A 1203 -2.85 -48.67 -27.51
CA TYR A 1203 -3.36 -47.31 -27.55
C TYR A 1203 -4.45 -47.11 -26.50
N ARG A 1204 -4.48 -45.92 -25.90
CA ARG A 1204 -5.58 -45.46 -25.03
C ARG A 1204 -6.17 -44.18 -25.57
N VAL A 1205 -7.48 -43.99 -25.40
CA VAL A 1205 -8.16 -42.74 -25.74
C VAL A 1205 -8.21 -41.86 -24.50
N GLU A 1206 -7.92 -40.57 -24.63
CA GLU A 1206 -8.14 -39.55 -23.59
C GLU A 1206 -9.01 -38.44 -24.17
N ALA A 1207 -10.08 -38.07 -23.45
CA ALA A 1207 -11.00 -37.02 -23.87
C ALA A 1207 -10.61 -35.67 -23.24
N THR A 1208 -10.72 -34.56 -23.97
CA THR A 1208 -10.34 -33.23 -23.50
C THR A 1208 -11.23 -32.17 -24.15
N PHE A 1209 -11.66 -31.17 -23.37
CA PHE A 1209 -12.30 -29.98 -23.92
C PHE A 1209 -11.24 -29.01 -24.44
N VAL A 1210 -11.48 -28.43 -25.60
CA VAL A 1210 -10.66 -27.35 -26.15
C VAL A 1210 -11.52 -26.11 -26.27
N THR A 1211 -11.15 -25.05 -25.58
CA THR A 1211 -11.86 -23.76 -25.61
C THR A 1211 -10.97 -22.67 -26.20
N ARG A 1212 -11.56 -21.56 -26.66
CA ARG A 1212 -10.76 -20.45 -27.18
C ARG A 1212 -9.98 -19.76 -26.07
N VAL A 1213 -10.64 -19.55 -24.94
CA VAL A 1213 -10.10 -18.93 -23.72
C VAL A 1213 -10.46 -19.76 -22.49
N PRO A 1214 -9.90 -19.52 -21.29
CA PRO A 1214 -10.34 -20.14 -20.05
C PRO A 1214 -11.83 -19.94 -19.83
N VAL A 1215 -12.50 -20.99 -19.38
CA VAL A 1215 -13.93 -20.98 -19.08
C VAL A 1215 -14.16 -21.42 -17.63
N PRO A 1216 -15.16 -20.87 -16.91
CA PRO A 1216 -15.49 -21.27 -15.55
C PRO A 1216 -15.61 -22.78 -15.34
N ALA A 1217 -16.08 -23.51 -16.36
CA ALA A 1217 -16.22 -24.96 -16.30
C ALA A 1217 -14.89 -25.71 -16.06
N ALA A 1218 -13.75 -25.12 -16.41
CA ALA A 1218 -12.43 -25.70 -16.16
C ALA A 1218 -12.03 -25.68 -14.67
N PHE A 1219 -12.69 -24.85 -13.85
CA PHE A 1219 -12.29 -24.53 -12.48
C PHE A 1219 -13.27 -25.05 -11.41
N VAL A 1220 -14.08 -26.07 -11.75
CA VAL A 1220 -15.09 -26.68 -10.85
C VAL A 1220 -14.89 -28.19 -10.63
N GLY A 1221 -13.78 -28.77 -11.10
CA GLY A 1221 -13.43 -30.19 -10.89
C GLY A 1221 -14.22 -31.19 -11.75
N GLY A 1222 -14.43 -30.89 -13.04
CA GLY A 1222 -15.15 -31.76 -13.99
C GLY A 1222 -14.42 -33.08 -14.34
N PRO A 1223 -15.11 -34.04 -14.97
CA PRO A 1223 -14.55 -35.35 -15.33
C PRO A 1223 -13.54 -35.32 -16.48
N PHE A 1224 -13.46 -34.22 -17.22
CA PHE A 1224 -12.56 -34.04 -18.36
C PHE A 1224 -11.69 -32.79 -18.18
N PRO A 1225 -10.41 -32.84 -18.56
CA PRO A 1225 -9.53 -31.67 -18.56
C PRO A 1225 -9.94 -30.67 -19.65
N PHE A 1226 -9.53 -29.42 -19.44
CA PHE A 1226 -9.68 -28.31 -20.39
C PHE A 1226 -8.31 -27.83 -20.83
N LEU A 1227 -8.19 -27.51 -22.12
CA LEU A 1227 -7.06 -26.80 -22.70
C LEU A 1227 -7.61 -25.60 -23.48
N THR A 1228 -6.85 -24.52 -23.55
CA THR A 1228 -7.16 -23.39 -24.43
C THR A 1228 -6.51 -23.60 -25.79
N ALA A 1229 -6.92 -22.84 -26.80
CA ALA A 1229 -6.28 -22.88 -28.12
C ALA A 1229 -4.78 -22.57 -28.02
N ALA A 1230 -4.40 -21.59 -27.18
CA ALA A 1230 -3.02 -21.19 -26.94
C ALA A 1230 -2.19 -22.31 -26.26
N THR A 1231 -2.78 -23.01 -25.29
CA THR A 1231 -2.09 -24.03 -24.49
C THR A 1231 -2.25 -25.46 -25.03
N LEU A 1232 -2.95 -25.65 -26.15
CA LEU A 1232 -3.32 -26.97 -26.66
C LEU A 1232 -2.10 -27.86 -26.93
N LEU A 1233 -1.12 -27.37 -27.70
CA LEU A 1233 0.02 -28.19 -28.10
C LEU A 1233 0.86 -28.62 -26.91
N ASP A 1234 1.18 -27.69 -26.02
CA ASP A 1234 2.01 -27.95 -24.85
C ASP A 1234 1.26 -28.84 -23.85
N GLY A 1235 -0.04 -28.62 -23.67
CA GLY A 1235 -0.88 -29.43 -22.79
C GLY A 1235 -1.06 -30.87 -23.26
N LEU A 1236 -1.07 -31.12 -24.58
CA LEU A 1236 -1.09 -32.48 -25.12
C LEU A 1236 0.27 -33.18 -24.96
N LYS A 1237 1.39 -32.46 -25.20
CA LYS A 1237 2.76 -32.99 -25.08
C LYS A 1237 3.20 -33.21 -23.62
N ALA A 1238 2.78 -32.36 -22.69
CA ALA A 1238 3.19 -32.46 -21.28
C ALA A 1238 2.64 -33.70 -20.55
N LYS A 1239 1.54 -34.29 -21.05
CA LYS A 1239 0.96 -35.53 -20.52
C LYS A 1239 1.70 -36.81 -20.92
N GLU A 1240 2.81 -36.68 -21.64
CA GLU A 1240 3.63 -37.79 -22.16
C GLU A 1240 4.83 -38.14 -21.24
N HIS A 1241 5.09 -37.31 -20.22
CA HIS A 1241 6.02 -37.57 -19.12
C HIS A 1241 5.28 -37.98 -17.83
#